data_AF-A0A7C5LIV1-F1
#
_entry.id   AF-A0A7C5LIV1-F1
#
_cell.length_a   1.000
_cell.length_b   1.000
_cell.length_c   1.000
_cell.angle_alpha   90.00
_cell.angle_beta   90.00
_cell.angle_gamma   90.00
#
_symmetry.space_group_name_H-M   'P 1'
#
loop_
_entity.id
_entity.type
_entity.pdbx_description
1 polymer ?
#
loop_
_entity_poly.entity_id
_entity_poly.type
_entity_poly.pdbx_seq_one_letter_code
_entity_poly.pdbx_strand_id
1 'polypeptide(L)'
;MKRTRFCSLFVAAVCLFIGPFTPAQQPRANTLHIGYVYPAGGQQGSTLEVVIGGQFMAGVTNVHVSGGGVQAIITEVIRPISGKELNELRIKIDELLARKAVVRNDFKALEQFRSFKNTKDIKKNSENDDKEIEALKKKYAGATWTAEDEKMLMELRRKIASGVRRPANPAISEIAVCKMTIAPDATPGRRELRVSTPNGLSNPLVFEIGQVTEFMLPASKSIAEQKSSVAKTAFGPKNTKKTEQLVTIPAVINGQILPGGVNHHRFTAKKGQRLVIAVSARSLIPYLADAVPGWFQATVALFDTNGRELAYADDFRFNPDPVLYYEIPADGEYVIEIKDSIYRGREDFVYRITVGELPFITSLFPLGGPVGAETAVELKGWNLPTDRLVLDNKNIAPGIRPVSVRKDNWVSNVMPFAVDTLPECLEKEPNNQPNSAQRVTLPIIINGRIDSPGDADVFCFDGKAGQTVVAEVMARRLNSPLDSILKLTDASGKPIASNDDHVDKGSGLNTHHADSYLSVTLPADGTYYLSLRDTQTKGGPEYAYRLRISPPRPDFELRLVPSSLAARPGSSIPVTVYALRRDGFDGEIKLSLKNAPEGFKLSGGTISSQSDQAKFTLSVPYVPSKGEPRQLQLEGTATIQGQTVTRPVVPADDMMQAFEYRHLVPAQELDVAVLGGGSRFQPKTEVGRVTLKAVGAVAASMKVEADNPLKIPTGGAIPLRVSMAKAPEFVKIQFELEDPPAGIAIQKITPARDGVELLLSCDPDKVKPGQKGNLVVASFVQRARPADKNASTGPVRLPLKTLPAVPYEIVAGP
;
A
#
# COMPACT_ATOMS: atom_id res chain seq x y z
N MET A 1 27.83 -1.14 -59.97
CA MET A 1 27.93 -2.57 -59.59
C MET A 1 29.04 -2.73 -58.56
N LYS A 2 28.77 -3.41 -57.43
CA LYS A 2 29.71 -3.89 -56.38
C LYS A 2 30.53 -2.86 -55.54
N ARG A 3 30.19 -2.86 -54.24
CA ARG A 3 31.01 -2.77 -52.99
C ARG A 3 32.37 -2.06 -53.01
N THR A 4 32.52 -1.07 -52.12
CA THR A 4 33.70 -0.95 -51.23
C THR A 4 33.37 -0.15 -49.95
N ARG A 5 34.11 -0.46 -48.88
CA ARG A 5 33.89 -0.15 -47.46
C ARG A 5 34.55 1.16 -47.01
N PHE A 6 33.99 1.83 -46.00
CA PHE A 6 34.71 2.65 -44.99
C PHE A 6 33.85 2.64 -43.71
N CYS A 7 34.18 1.84 -42.69
CA CYS A 7 34.98 2.18 -41.50
C CYS A 7 34.43 3.39 -40.72
N SER A 8 33.61 3.11 -39.69
CA SER A 8 33.30 4.04 -38.60
C SER A 8 33.86 3.46 -37.30
N LEU A 9 34.78 4.21 -36.70
CA LEU A 9 35.41 3.94 -35.42
C LEU A 9 34.37 3.90 -34.29
N PHE A 10 34.39 2.82 -33.51
CA PHE A 10 33.76 2.73 -32.21
C PHE A 10 34.69 3.37 -31.18
N VAL A 11 34.30 4.50 -30.59
CA VAL A 11 34.91 5.02 -29.36
C VAL A 11 34.24 4.30 -28.20
N ALA A 12 34.95 3.36 -27.59
CA ALA A 12 34.53 2.71 -26.36
C ALA A 12 34.73 3.68 -25.19
N ALA A 13 33.64 4.30 -24.73
CA ALA A 13 33.61 4.96 -23.43
C ALA A 13 33.57 3.89 -22.34
N VAL A 14 34.66 3.78 -21.58
CA VAL A 14 34.77 2.95 -20.38
C VAL A 14 33.91 3.59 -19.29
N CYS A 15 32.68 3.12 -19.14
CA CYS A 15 31.87 3.39 -17.96
C CYS A 15 32.39 2.52 -16.81
N LEU A 16 33.09 3.15 -15.86
CA LEU A 16 33.33 2.62 -14.53
C LEU A 16 31.98 2.30 -13.88
N PHE A 17 31.66 1.01 -13.77
CA PHE A 17 30.54 0.50 -13.00
C PHE A 17 30.78 0.75 -11.51
N ILE A 18 30.35 1.91 -11.02
CA ILE A 18 30.03 2.08 -9.61
C ILE A 18 28.69 1.36 -9.41
N GLY A 19 28.75 0.10 -8.97
CA GLY A 19 27.55 -0.68 -8.71
C GLY A 19 26.66 0.02 -7.68
N PRO A 20 25.34 0.10 -7.89
CA PRO A 20 24.45 0.61 -6.87
C PRO A 20 24.50 -0.34 -5.67
N PHE A 21 24.77 0.21 -4.49
CA PHE A 21 24.47 -0.44 -3.22
C PHE A 21 22.97 -0.73 -3.20
N THR A 22 22.57 -1.93 -3.61
CA THR A 22 21.26 -2.46 -3.26
C THR A 22 21.28 -2.70 -1.75
N PRO A 23 20.51 -1.96 -0.92
CA PRO A 23 20.29 -2.42 0.43
C PRO A 23 19.68 -3.82 0.30
N ALA A 24 20.41 -4.83 0.80
CA ALA A 24 19.92 -6.18 0.86
C ALA A 24 18.59 -6.12 1.63
N GLN A 25 17.47 -6.28 0.93
CA GLN A 25 16.18 -6.48 1.56
C GLN A 25 16.36 -7.65 2.52
N GLN A 26 16.33 -7.40 3.83
CA GLN A 26 16.06 -8.47 4.77
C GLN A 26 14.78 -9.14 4.25
N PRO A 27 14.74 -10.49 4.13
CA PRO A 27 13.51 -11.16 3.78
C PRO A 27 12.48 -10.76 4.83
N ARG A 28 11.53 -9.88 4.46
CA ARG A 28 10.40 -9.52 5.31
C ARG A 28 9.81 -10.85 5.76
N ALA A 29 9.89 -11.13 7.05
CA ALA A 29 9.31 -12.35 7.61
C ALA A 29 7.86 -12.43 7.13
N ASN A 30 7.46 -13.53 6.49
CA ASN A 30 6.10 -13.86 6.03
C ASN A 30 4.97 -13.03 6.69
N THR A 31 4.75 -11.79 6.21
CA THR A 31 3.84 -10.81 6.81
C THR A 31 2.49 -10.93 6.14
N LEU A 32 1.44 -11.11 6.94
CA LEU A 32 0.06 -11.13 6.47
C LEU A 32 -0.22 -9.90 5.60
N HIS A 33 -0.69 -10.14 4.37
CA HIS A 33 -0.96 -9.09 3.40
C HIS A 33 -2.20 -9.47 2.59
N ILE A 34 -3.05 -8.49 2.31
CA ILE A 34 -4.18 -8.63 1.39
C ILE A 34 -3.94 -7.74 0.17
N GLY A 35 -4.14 -8.31 -1.02
CA GLY A 35 -3.95 -7.64 -2.31
C GLY A 35 -5.27 -7.14 -2.92
N TYR A 36 -6.40 -7.76 -2.60
CA TYR A 36 -7.72 -7.26 -3.01
C TYR A 36 -8.86 -7.67 -2.06
N VAL A 37 -9.96 -6.93 -2.15
CA VAL A 37 -11.26 -7.23 -1.56
C VAL A 37 -12.30 -7.13 -2.67
N TYR A 38 -13.17 -8.13 -2.81
CA TYR A 38 -14.23 -8.13 -3.82
C TYR A 38 -15.57 -8.67 -3.28
N PRO A 39 -16.69 -7.94 -3.45
CA PRO A 39 -16.74 -6.53 -3.87
C PRO A 39 -16.00 -5.62 -2.88
N ALA A 40 -15.46 -4.51 -3.36
CA ALA A 40 -14.75 -3.52 -2.54
C ALA A 40 -15.71 -2.55 -1.81
N GLY A 41 -16.91 -3.02 -1.46
CA GLY A 41 -17.93 -2.23 -0.80
C GLY A 41 -19.29 -2.95 -0.78
N GLY A 42 -20.30 -2.29 -0.23
CA GLY A 42 -21.67 -2.80 -0.19
C GLY A 42 -22.69 -1.74 0.27
N GLN A 43 -23.96 -2.02 0.01
CA GLN A 43 -25.09 -1.16 0.39
C GLN A 43 -25.39 -1.23 1.88
N GLN A 44 -25.77 -0.11 2.51
CA GLN A 44 -26.37 -0.09 3.85
C GLN A 44 -27.53 -1.09 3.97
N GLY A 45 -27.58 -1.82 5.09
CA GLY A 45 -28.64 -2.81 5.37
C GLY A 45 -28.54 -4.11 4.57
N SER A 46 -27.50 -4.30 3.76
CA SER A 46 -27.31 -5.51 2.97
C SER A 46 -26.48 -6.58 3.68
N THR A 47 -26.61 -7.82 3.20
CA THR A 47 -25.71 -8.92 3.55
C THR A 47 -25.19 -9.54 2.27
N LEU A 48 -23.88 -9.66 2.15
CA LEU A 48 -23.20 -10.07 0.93
C LEU A 48 -22.03 -11.00 1.23
N GLU A 49 -21.61 -11.73 0.21
CA GLU A 49 -20.37 -12.50 0.26
C GLU A 49 -19.21 -11.63 -0.22
N VAL A 50 -18.10 -11.65 0.50
CA VAL A 50 -16.87 -10.94 0.16
C VAL A 50 -15.71 -11.92 0.07
N VAL A 51 -14.95 -11.80 -1.00
CA VAL A 51 -13.73 -12.57 -1.30
C VAL A 51 -12.53 -11.66 -1.09
N ILE A 52 -11.63 -12.10 -0.22
CA ILE A 52 -10.40 -11.38 0.14
C ILE A 52 -9.22 -12.23 -0.32
N GLY A 53 -8.42 -11.71 -1.24
CA GLY A 53 -7.23 -12.39 -1.74
C GLY A 53 -5.95 -11.77 -1.18
N GLY A 54 -4.98 -12.62 -0.84
CA GLY A 54 -3.75 -12.21 -0.19
C GLY A 54 -2.73 -13.33 -0.05
N GLN A 55 -1.81 -13.16 0.89
CA GLN A 55 -0.77 -14.13 1.22
C GLN A 55 -0.55 -14.20 2.73
N PHE A 56 -0.11 -15.37 3.20
CA PHE A 56 0.06 -15.67 4.64
C PHE A 56 -1.24 -15.55 5.44
N MET A 57 -2.38 -15.79 4.78
CA MET A 57 -3.73 -15.75 5.34
C MET A 57 -4.14 -17.04 6.05
N ALA A 58 -3.25 -18.03 6.09
CA ALA A 58 -3.50 -19.26 6.83
C ALA A 58 -3.96 -18.94 8.26
N GLY A 59 -5.16 -19.39 8.63
CA GLY A 59 -5.73 -19.19 9.96
C GLY A 59 -6.32 -17.80 10.18
N VAL A 60 -6.82 -17.13 9.14
CA VAL A 60 -7.65 -15.93 9.27
C VAL A 60 -8.81 -16.22 10.23
N THR A 61 -9.01 -15.32 11.19
CA THR A 61 -10.01 -15.44 12.25
C THR A 61 -11.08 -14.36 12.17
N ASN A 62 -10.70 -13.12 11.85
CA ASN A 62 -11.62 -11.99 11.80
C ASN A 62 -11.33 -11.07 10.61
N VAL A 63 -12.34 -10.30 10.24
CA VAL A 63 -12.25 -9.16 9.32
C VAL A 63 -12.67 -7.92 10.09
N HIS A 64 -11.87 -6.87 10.01
CA HIS A 64 -12.09 -5.59 10.67
C HIS A 64 -12.40 -4.54 9.60
N VAL A 65 -13.45 -3.74 9.79
CA VAL A 65 -13.79 -2.61 8.92
C VAL A 65 -13.88 -1.36 9.78
N SER A 66 -13.09 -0.34 9.45
CA SER A 66 -13.07 0.95 10.18
C SER A 66 -14.45 1.59 10.23
N GLY A 67 -14.69 2.50 11.18
CA GLY A 67 -15.94 3.29 11.24
C GLY A 67 -17.18 2.57 11.76
N GLY A 68 -17.10 1.27 12.07
CA GLY A 68 -18.18 0.49 12.67
C GLY A 68 -19.34 0.16 11.72
N GLY A 69 -20.39 -0.49 12.25
CA GLY A 69 -21.61 -0.82 11.48
C GLY A 69 -21.46 -1.97 10.48
N VAL A 70 -20.33 -2.70 10.48
CA VAL A 70 -20.09 -3.84 9.61
C VAL A 70 -19.67 -5.06 10.44
N GLN A 71 -20.29 -6.20 10.17
CA GLN A 71 -19.96 -7.48 10.81
C GLN A 71 -19.59 -8.50 9.74
N ALA A 72 -18.55 -9.30 9.99
CA ALA A 72 -18.08 -10.28 9.03
C ALA A 72 -17.83 -11.63 9.69
N ILE A 73 -18.23 -12.71 9.00
CA ILE A 73 -18.05 -14.09 9.43
C ILE A 73 -17.28 -14.82 8.34
N ILE A 74 -16.10 -15.34 8.67
CA ILE A 74 -15.31 -16.18 7.75
C ILE A 74 -16.08 -17.47 7.47
N THR A 75 -16.31 -17.77 6.20
CA THR A 75 -17.06 -18.95 5.74
C THR A 75 -16.15 -19.97 5.08
N GLU A 76 -15.10 -19.53 4.40
CA GLU A 76 -14.16 -20.42 3.69
C GLU A 76 -12.76 -19.81 3.66
N VAL A 77 -11.72 -20.67 3.68
CA VAL A 77 -10.33 -20.28 3.42
C VAL A 77 -9.72 -21.24 2.42
N ILE A 78 -9.26 -20.70 1.29
CA ILE A 78 -8.69 -21.44 0.16
C ILE A 78 -7.21 -21.10 0.08
N ARG A 79 -6.34 -22.10 0.00
CA ARG A 79 -4.88 -21.89 -0.07
C ARG A 79 -4.20 -22.93 -0.95
N PRO A 80 -2.98 -22.64 -1.45
CA PRO A 80 -2.20 -23.60 -2.21
C PRO A 80 -1.91 -24.85 -1.36
N ILE A 81 -1.94 -26.01 -1.99
CA ILE A 81 -1.67 -27.28 -1.31
C ILE A 81 -0.17 -27.41 -1.11
N SER A 82 0.28 -27.60 0.13
CA SER A 82 1.69 -27.80 0.42
C SER A 82 2.19 -29.13 -0.16
N GLY A 83 3.51 -29.24 -0.43
CA GLY A 83 4.10 -30.49 -0.93
C GLY A 83 3.85 -31.69 -0.02
N LYS A 84 3.82 -31.47 1.31
CA LYS A 84 3.50 -32.49 2.31
C LYS A 84 2.04 -32.94 2.22
N GLU A 85 1.11 -32.00 2.22
CA GLU A 85 -0.33 -32.31 2.10
C GLU A 85 -0.63 -33.02 0.79
N LEU A 86 0.02 -32.63 -0.30
CA LEU A 86 -0.13 -33.30 -1.58
C LEU A 86 0.34 -34.76 -1.52
N ASN A 87 1.45 -35.02 -0.83
CA ASN A 87 1.93 -36.40 -0.63
C ASN A 87 0.96 -37.21 0.24
N GLU A 88 0.43 -36.62 1.32
CA GLU A 88 -0.58 -37.25 2.17
C GLU A 88 -1.89 -37.56 1.40
N LEU A 89 -2.33 -36.64 0.53
CA LEU A 89 -3.49 -36.86 -0.34
C LEU A 89 -3.25 -37.98 -1.35
N ARG A 90 -2.04 -38.07 -1.94
CA ARG A 90 -1.66 -39.17 -2.84
C ARG A 90 -1.70 -40.51 -2.12
N ILE A 91 -1.09 -40.60 -0.94
CA ILE A 91 -1.11 -41.82 -0.12
C ILE A 91 -2.56 -42.26 0.16
N LYS A 92 -3.45 -41.32 0.53
CA LYS A 92 -4.87 -41.65 0.77
C LYS A 92 -5.59 -42.16 -0.48
N ILE A 93 -5.31 -41.58 -1.65
CA ILE A 93 -5.87 -42.06 -2.92
C ILE A 93 -5.36 -43.47 -3.22
N ASP A 94 -4.06 -43.70 -3.04
CA ASP A 94 -3.42 -45.00 -3.29
C ASP A 94 -4.00 -46.07 -2.36
N GLU A 95 -4.21 -45.76 -1.07
CA GLU A 95 -4.89 -46.66 -0.12
C GLU A 95 -6.33 -46.97 -0.54
N LEU A 96 -7.10 -45.96 -0.97
CA LEU A 96 -8.47 -46.16 -1.45
C LEU A 96 -8.51 -46.99 -2.74
N LEU A 97 -7.60 -46.75 -3.67
CA LEU A 97 -7.52 -47.51 -4.93
C LEU A 97 -7.07 -48.96 -4.69
N ALA A 98 -6.10 -49.19 -3.80
CA ALA A 98 -5.68 -50.53 -3.40
C ALA A 98 -6.84 -51.29 -2.73
N ARG A 99 -7.58 -50.65 -1.82
CA ARG A 99 -8.78 -51.24 -1.22
C ARG A 99 -9.84 -51.55 -2.27
N LYS A 100 -10.13 -50.61 -3.17
CA LYS A 100 -11.10 -50.79 -4.27
C LYS A 100 -10.73 -51.97 -5.17
N ALA A 101 -9.44 -52.12 -5.49
CA ALA A 101 -8.92 -53.20 -6.31
C ALA A 101 -9.09 -54.58 -5.63
N VAL A 102 -8.78 -54.68 -4.33
CA VAL A 102 -8.99 -55.93 -3.56
C VAL A 102 -10.47 -56.28 -3.47
N VAL A 103 -11.35 -55.33 -3.16
CA VAL A 103 -12.81 -55.57 -3.05
C VAL A 103 -13.43 -56.01 -4.39
N ARG A 104 -12.90 -55.50 -5.52
CA ARG A 104 -13.37 -55.84 -6.87
C ARG A 104 -12.66 -57.04 -7.50
N ASN A 105 -11.73 -57.68 -6.80
CA ASN A 105 -10.84 -58.71 -7.34
C ASN A 105 -10.05 -58.27 -8.59
N ASP A 106 -9.77 -56.97 -8.73
CA ASP A 106 -8.97 -56.39 -9.81
C ASP A 106 -7.49 -56.37 -9.42
N PHE A 107 -6.88 -57.56 -9.37
CA PHE A 107 -5.48 -57.70 -8.92
C PHE A 107 -4.47 -57.14 -9.92
N LYS A 108 -4.87 -56.86 -11.16
CA LYS A 108 -4.04 -56.16 -12.14
C LYS A 108 -3.89 -54.68 -11.78
N ALA A 109 -4.95 -54.05 -11.26
CA ALA A 109 -4.88 -52.70 -10.73
C ALA A 109 -4.00 -52.57 -9.47
N LEU A 110 -3.61 -53.67 -8.80
CA LEU A 110 -2.65 -53.63 -7.70
C LEU A 110 -1.20 -53.53 -8.17
N GLU A 111 -0.90 -53.87 -9.42
CA GLU A 111 0.47 -53.80 -9.97
C GLU A 111 0.99 -52.36 -10.04
N GLN A 112 0.10 -51.37 -10.14
CA GLN A 112 0.48 -49.94 -10.15
C GLN A 112 1.07 -49.46 -8.81
N PHE A 113 0.97 -50.26 -7.74
CA PHE A 113 1.53 -49.95 -6.42
C PHE A 113 2.88 -50.64 -6.17
N ARG A 114 3.44 -51.38 -7.14
CA ARG A 114 4.80 -51.93 -7.06
C ARG A 114 5.82 -50.79 -7.05
N SER A 115 6.57 -50.66 -5.95
CA SER A 115 7.68 -49.72 -5.71
C SER A 115 7.32 -48.24 -5.42
N PHE A 116 7.23 -47.88 -4.14
CA PHE A 116 7.38 -46.51 -3.64
C PHE A 116 8.70 -46.35 -2.85
N LYS A 117 9.85 -46.58 -3.49
CA LYS A 117 11.16 -46.06 -3.02
C LYS A 117 12.00 -45.56 -4.19
N ASN A 118 12.38 -44.27 -4.11
CA ASN A 118 13.33 -43.50 -4.92
C ASN A 118 14.01 -44.18 -6.13
N THR A 119 13.83 -43.55 -7.29
CA THR A 119 14.33 -43.85 -8.64
C THR A 119 15.85 -43.80 -8.84
N LYS A 120 16.69 -44.25 -7.89
CA LYS A 120 18.14 -44.36 -8.12
C LYS A 120 18.82 -45.70 -7.84
N ASP A 121 18.14 -46.67 -7.26
CA ASP A 121 18.71 -48.02 -7.08
C ASP A 121 17.71 -49.10 -7.48
N ILE A 122 17.46 -49.25 -8.80
CA ILE A 122 16.76 -50.42 -9.32
C ILE A 122 17.82 -51.42 -9.81
N LYS A 123 18.22 -52.32 -8.92
CA LYS A 123 18.53 -53.70 -9.32
C LYS A 123 17.32 -54.55 -8.96
N LYS A 124 16.80 -55.26 -9.99
CA LYS A 124 15.73 -56.26 -9.95
C LYS A 124 15.72 -57.06 -8.64
N ASN A 125 14.65 -56.92 -7.83
CA ASN A 125 14.33 -57.88 -6.78
C ASN A 125 12.80 -58.08 -6.74
N SER A 126 12.30 -59.04 -7.52
CA SER A 126 10.87 -59.34 -7.69
C SER A 126 10.19 -59.91 -6.42
N GLU A 127 10.97 -60.48 -5.48
CA GLU A 127 10.42 -61.11 -4.27
C GLU A 127 9.83 -60.13 -3.25
N ASN A 128 10.29 -58.88 -3.19
CA ASN A 128 9.75 -57.89 -2.27
C ASN A 128 8.43 -57.29 -2.78
N ASP A 129 8.26 -57.18 -4.09
CA ASP A 129 7.08 -56.58 -4.72
C ASP A 129 5.84 -57.48 -4.57
N ASP A 130 6.02 -58.81 -4.63
CA ASP A 130 4.93 -59.76 -4.43
C ASP A 130 4.47 -59.84 -2.96
N LYS A 131 5.38 -59.61 -2.00
CA LYS A 131 5.04 -59.51 -0.57
C LYS A 131 4.19 -58.28 -0.24
N GLU A 132 4.42 -57.16 -0.92
CA GLU A 132 3.61 -55.94 -0.73
C GLU A 132 2.18 -56.12 -1.24
N ILE A 133 2.00 -56.76 -2.40
CA ILE A 133 0.68 -57.07 -2.95
C ILE A 133 -0.08 -58.06 -2.05
N GLU A 134 0.58 -59.11 -1.58
CA GLU A 134 -0.02 -60.06 -0.63
C GLU A 134 -0.37 -59.39 0.71
N ALA A 135 0.45 -58.46 1.19
CA ALA A 135 0.13 -57.65 2.37
C ALA A 135 -1.10 -56.76 2.16
N LEU A 136 -1.28 -56.15 0.99
CA LEU A 136 -2.46 -55.35 0.65
C LEU A 136 -3.72 -56.22 0.53
N LYS A 137 -3.63 -57.38 -0.13
CA LYS A 137 -4.72 -58.37 -0.18
C LYS A 137 -5.14 -58.77 1.23
N LYS A 138 -4.18 -59.09 2.11
CA LYS A 138 -4.45 -59.45 3.51
C LYS A 138 -5.04 -58.27 4.31
N LYS A 139 -4.53 -57.05 4.12
CA LYS A 139 -5.00 -55.83 4.81
C LYS A 139 -6.46 -55.51 4.48
N TYR A 140 -6.90 -55.80 3.25
CA TYR A 140 -8.26 -55.45 2.77
C TYR A 140 -9.15 -56.67 2.46
N ALA A 141 -8.78 -57.89 2.88
CA ALA A 141 -9.49 -59.14 2.56
C ALA A 141 -10.96 -59.20 3.01
N GLY A 142 -11.38 -58.34 3.94
CA GLY A 142 -12.77 -58.20 4.40
C GLY A 142 -13.31 -56.77 4.31
N ALA A 143 -12.68 -55.91 3.50
CA ALA A 143 -13.14 -54.53 3.32
C ALA A 143 -14.41 -54.49 2.43
N THR A 144 -15.23 -53.46 2.62
CA THR A 144 -16.33 -53.11 1.73
C THR A 144 -15.99 -51.86 0.93
N TRP A 145 -16.70 -51.66 -0.19
CA TRP A 145 -16.59 -50.45 -1.01
C TRP A 145 -17.98 -49.85 -1.18
N THR A 146 -18.20 -48.66 -0.63
CA THR A 146 -19.51 -47.99 -0.63
C THR A 146 -19.58 -46.79 -1.58
N ALA A 147 -20.76 -46.18 -1.71
CA ALA A 147 -20.94 -44.95 -2.47
C ALA A 147 -20.19 -43.76 -1.85
N GLU A 148 -20.06 -43.72 -0.52
CA GLU A 148 -19.29 -42.73 0.23
C GLU A 148 -17.79 -42.83 -0.09
N ASP A 149 -17.27 -44.05 -0.27
CA ASP A 149 -15.88 -44.27 -0.65
C ASP A 149 -15.59 -43.78 -2.08
N GLU A 150 -16.54 -43.98 -3.00
CA GLU A 150 -16.46 -43.46 -4.37
C GLU A 150 -16.49 -41.93 -4.37
N LYS A 151 -17.36 -41.32 -3.54
CA LYS A 151 -17.43 -39.86 -3.35
C LYS A 151 -16.13 -39.31 -2.75
N MET A 152 -15.58 -39.96 -1.72
CA MET A 152 -14.32 -39.59 -1.09
C MET A 152 -13.16 -39.65 -2.07
N LEU A 153 -13.07 -40.71 -2.89
CA LEU A 153 -12.05 -40.84 -3.93
C LEU A 153 -12.16 -39.71 -4.97
N MET A 154 -13.38 -39.37 -5.40
CA MET A 154 -13.62 -38.24 -6.31
C MET A 154 -13.23 -36.89 -5.69
N GLU A 155 -13.58 -36.66 -4.42
CA GLU A 155 -13.22 -35.42 -3.70
C GLU A 155 -11.70 -35.26 -3.55
N LEU A 156 -10.99 -36.35 -3.20
CA LEU A 156 -9.52 -36.34 -3.11
C LEU A 156 -8.87 -36.08 -4.47
N ARG A 157 -9.36 -36.72 -5.53
CA ARG A 157 -8.89 -36.48 -6.91
C ARG A 157 -9.12 -35.04 -7.33
N ARG A 158 -10.31 -34.48 -7.07
CA ARG A 158 -10.63 -33.07 -7.34
C ARG A 158 -9.69 -32.14 -6.59
N LYS A 159 -9.41 -32.42 -5.31
CA LYS A 159 -8.49 -31.62 -4.48
C LYS A 159 -7.05 -31.66 -4.99
N ILE A 160 -6.56 -32.81 -5.46
CA ILE A 160 -5.24 -32.89 -6.10
C ILE A 160 -5.23 -32.13 -7.44
N ALA A 161 -6.27 -32.30 -8.25
CA ALA A 161 -6.38 -31.65 -9.56
C ALA A 161 -6.46 -30.12 -9.45
N SER A 162 -7.12 -29.58 -8.41
CA SER A 162 -7.15 -28.15 -8.11
C SER A 162 -5.92 -27.65 -7.34
N GLY A 163 -4.98 -28.53 -7.02
CA GLY A 163 -3.80 -28.23 -6.22
C GLY A 163 -2.74 -27.44 -7.00
N VAL A 164 -2.62 -26.15 -6.71
CA VAL A 164 -1.60 -25.29 -7.31
C VAL A 164 -0.30 -25.37 -6.49
N ARG A 165 0.76 -25.94 -7.09
CA ARG A 165 2.08 -26.03 -6.43
C ARG A 165 2.87 -24.72 -6.46
N ARG A 166 2.70 -23.93 -7.53
CA ARG A 166 3.35 -22.64 -7.73
C ARG A 166 2.29 -21.68 -8.27
N PRO A 167 1.70 -20.84 -7.41
CA PRO A 167 0.70 -19.88 -7.87
C PRO A 167 1.32 -18.90 -8.86
N ALA A 168 0.52 -18.46 -9.82
CA ALA A 168 0.96 -17.50 -10.84
C ALA A 168 1.30 -16.14 -10.22
N ASN A 169 0.57 -15.75 -9.17
CA ASN A 169 0.86 -14.60 -8.33
C ASN A 169 0.80 -15.00 -6.85
N PRO A 170 1.95 -15.16 -6.16
CA PRO A 170 1.99 -15.49 -4.75
C PRO A 170 1.27 -14.49 -3.83
N ALA A 171 1.25 -13.20 -4.17
CA ALA A 171 0.73 -12.14 -3.32
C ALA A 171 -0.79 -12.21 -3.09
N ILE A 172 -1.50 -12.92 -3.97
CA ILE A 172 -2.96 -13.12 -3.92
C ILE A 172 -3.33 -14.61 -4.01
N SER A 173 -2.41 -15.50 -3.61
CA SER A 173 -2.55 -16.94 -3.79
C SER A 173 -3.34 -17.65 -2.68
N GLU A 174 -3.71 -16.94 -1.62
CA GLU A 174 -4.61 -17.38 -0.56
C GLU A 174 -5.88 -16.53 -0.58
N ILE A 175 -7.03 -17.15 -0.32
CA ILE A 175 -8.33 -16.50 -0.35
C ILE A 175 -9.05 -16.77 0.98
N ALA A 176 -9.65 -15.75 1.57
CA ALA A 176 -10.70 -15.90 2.58
C ALA A 176 -12.03 -15.42 1.99
N VAL A 177 -13.08 -16.22 2.18
CA VAL A 177 -14.44 -15.85 1.82
C VAL A 177 -15.21 -15.59 3.11
N CYS A 178 -15.85 -14.43 3.22
CA CYS A 178 -16.66 -14.08 4.38
C CYS A 178 -18.07 -13.68 3.97
N LYS A 179 -19.02 -13.94 4.86
CA LYS A 179 -20.35 -13.34 4.83
C LYS A 179 -20.29 -12.05 5.63
N MET A 180 -20.62 -10.94 5.00
CA MET A 180 -20.55 -9.62 5.60
C MET A 180 -21.92 -8.96 5.65
N THR A 181 -22.26 -8.40 6.80
CA THR A 181 -23.53 -7.73 7.09
C THR A 181 -23.24 -6.26 7.38
N ILE A 182 -23.87 -5.36 6.64
CA ILE A 182 -23.75 -3.91 6.80
C ILE A 182 -25.03 -3.41 7.46
N ALA A 183 -24.91 -2.69 8.57
CA ALA A 183 -26.04 -2.15 9.29
C ALA A 183 -26.78 -1.08 8.45
N PRO A 184 -28.12 -0.95 8.57
CA PRO A 184 -28.88 0.08 7.86
C PRO A 184 -28.45 1.52 8.16
N ASP A 185 -27.92 1.76 9.35
CA ASP A 185 -27.45 3.05 9.86
C ASP A 185 -25.92 3.24 9.75
N ALA A 186 -25.20 2.25 9.20
CA ALA A 186 -23.76 2.35 9.00
C ALA A 186 -23.44 3.58 8.15
N THR A 187 -22.60 4.49 8.62
CA THR A 187 -22.34 5.74 7.89
C THR A 187 -21.83 5.43 6.46
N PRO A 188 -22.27 6.14 5.41
CA PRO A 188 -21.72 5.96 4.07
C PRO A 188 -20.26 6.41 3.93
N GLY A 189 -19.62 5.98 2.85
CA GLY A 189 -18.29 6.42 2.43
C GLY A 189 -17.19 5.38 2.59
N ARG A 190 -15.97 5.83 2.29
CA ARG A 190 -14.75 5.01 2.27
C ARG A 190 -14.37 4.51 3.67
N ARG A 191 -14.05 3.22 3.80
CA ARG A 191 -13.53 2.53 4.99
C ARG A 191 -12.24 1.78 4.65
N GLU A 192 -11.54 1.37 5.70
CA GLU A 192 -10.42 0.45 5.63
C GLU A 192 -10.85 -0.94 6.11
N LEU A 193 -10.56 -1.97 5.32
CA LEU A 193 -10.75 -3.36 5.66
C LEU A 193 -9.39 -4.01 5.94
N ARG A 194 -9.29 -4.73 7.06
CA ARG A 194 -8.14 -5.55 7.45
C ARG A 194 -8.60 -6.96 7.79
N VAL A 195 -7.69 -7.93 7.68
CA VAL A 195 -7.89 -9.29 8.20
C VAL A 195 -6.88 -9.61 9.29
N SER A 196 -7.31 -10.35 10.30
CA SER A 196 -6.43 -10.83 11.37
C SER A 196 -6.26 -12.34 11.33
N THR A 197 -5.06 -12.78 11.68
CA THR A 197 -4.73 -14.17 11.99
C THR A 197 -4.12 -14.21 13.41
N PRO A 198 -3.97 -15.40 14.03
CA PRO A 198 -3.22 -15.52 15.27
C PRO A 198 -1.75 -15.05 15.20
N ASN A 199 -1.22 -14.75 14.01
CA ASN A 199 0.17 -14.37 13.80
C ASN A 199 0.35 -12.96 13.21
N GLY A 200 -0.72 -12.23 12.89
CA GLY A 200 -0.58 -10.95 12.22
C GLY A 200 -1.89 -10.24 11.90
N LEU A 201 -1.76 -8.97 11.51
CA LEU A 201 -2.81 -8.09 10.99
C LEU A 201 -2.38 -7.64 9.59
N SER A 202 -3.30 -7.63 8.62
CA SER A 202 -2.98 -7.20 7.25
C SER A 202 -2.85 -5.68 7.13
N ASN A 203 -2.25 -5.21 6.04
CA ASN A 203 -2.46 -3.86 5.52
C ASN A 203 -3.97 -3.57 5.32
N PRO A 204 -4.38 -2.28 5.33
CA PRO A 204 -5.72 -1.89 4.93
C PRO A 204 -5.91 -2.01 3.41
N LEU A 205 -7.15 -2.32 3.01
CA LEU A 205 -7.67 -2.08 1.66
C LEU A 205 -8.99 -1.32 1.73
N VAL A 206 -9.37 -0.67 0.64
CA VAL A 206 -10.59 0.12 0.59
C VAL A 206 -11.83 -0.77 0.64
N PHE A 207 -12.79 -0.37 1.48
CA PHE A 207 -14.15 -0.90 1.48
C PHE A 207 -15.16 0.25 1.55
N GLU A 208 -16.06 0.38 0.58
CA GLU A 208 -17.01 1.49 0.52
C GLU A 208 -18.40 1.12 1.02
N ILE A 209 -18.98 1.92 1.91
CA ILE A 209 -20.39 1.78 2.30
C ILE A 209 -21.23 2.72 1.43
N GLY A 210 -22.07 2.15 0.59
CA GLY A 210 -22.94 2.86 -0.35
C GLY A 210 -24.40 2.94 0.10
N GLN A 211 -25.17 3.81 -0.55
CA GLN A 211 -26.61 4.01 -0.29
C GLN A 211 -27.50 3.52 -1.45
N VAL A 212 -26.93 3.40 -2.66
CA VAL A 212 -27.62 2.88 -3.85
C VAL A 212 -27.72 1.36 -3.82
N THR A 213 -28.65 0.80 -4.61
CA THR A 213 -28.64 -0.61 -4.96
C THR A 213 -27.30 -1.00 -5.60
N GLU A 214 -26.71 -2.10 -5.12
CA GLU A 214 -25.49 -2.64 -5.68
C GLU A 214 -25.76 -3.92 -6.49
N PHE A 215 -25.16 -3.99 -7.68
CA PHE A 215 -25.08 -5.19 -8.51
C PHE A 215 -23.65 -5.70 -8.48
N MET A 216 -23.46 -7.02 -8.55
CA MET A 216 -22.13 -7.62 -8.58
C MET A 216 -22.08 -8.81 -9.52
N LEU A 217 -20.95 -8.98 -10.20
CA LEU A 217 -20.65 -10.21 -10.92
C LEU A 217 -20.17 -11.30 -9.94
N PRO A 218 -20.30 -12.59 -10.27
CA PRO A 218 -19.77 -13.66 -9.42
C PRO A 218 -18.26 -13.51 -9.19
N ALA A 219 -17.83 -13.66 -7.93
CA ALA A 219 -16.43 -13.58 -7.56
C ALA A 219 -15.63 -14.79 -8.05
N SER A 220 -14.37 -14.57 -8.46
CA SER A 220 -13.42 -15.68 -8.62
C SER A 220 -13.00 -16.23 -7.25
N LYS A 221 -13.16 -17.54 -7.04
CA LYS A 221 -12.73 -18.26 -5.83
C LYS A 221 -11.68 -19.33 -6.11
N SER A 222 -11.09 -19.33 -7.31
CA SER A 222 -10.20 -20.40 -7.75
C SER A 222 -8.77 -19.91 -7.89
N ILE A 223 -7.88 -20.41 -7.03
CA ILE A 223 -6.44 -20.18 -7.16
C ILE A 223 -5.84 -20.89 -8.39
N ALA A 224 -6.53 -21.92 -8.91
CA ALA A 224 -6.07 -22.71 -10.05
C ALA A 224 -6.28 -22.03 -11.41
N GLU A 225 -7.16 -21.03 -11.45
CA GLU A 225 -7.47 -20.27 -12.66
C GLU A 225 -6.63 -18.99 -12.80
N GLN A 226 -5.81 -18.68 -11.79
CA GLN A 226 -4.88 -17.56 -11.82
C GLN A 226 -3.91 -17.71 -13.00
N LYS A 227 -3.91 -16.73 -13.90
CA LYS A 227 -2.95 -16.63 -15.02
C LYS A 227 -2.05 -15.43 -14.81
N SER A 228 -0.77 -15.56 -15.16
CA SER A 228 0.17 -14.44 -15.18
C SER A 228 0.25 -13.85 -16.60
N SER A 229 0.16 -12.53 -16.70
CA SER A 229 0.38 -11.77 -17.94
C SER A 229 1.86 -11.73 -18.36
N VAL A 230 2.79 -12.14 -17.50
CA VAL A 230 4.25 -12.16 -17.76
C VAL A 230 4.69 -13.42 -18.54
N ALA A 231 3.78 -14.39 -18.74
CA ALA A 231 4.05 -15.55 -19.58
C ALA A 231 4.17 -15.15 -21.06
N LYS A 232 5.06 -15.81 -21.82
CA LYS A 232 5.40 -15.61 -23.26
C LYS A 232 4.22 -15.68 -24.27
N THR A 233 2.98 -15.70 -23.81
CA THR A 233 1.73 -15.85 -24.58
C THR A 233 0.86 -14.60 -24.57
N ALA A 234 1.40 -13.42 -24.23
CA ALA A 234 0.70 -12.13 -24.21
C ALA A 234 0.34 -11.59 -25.61
N PHE A 235 -0.35 -12.39 -26.41
CA PHE A 235 -1.21 -11.88 -27.48
C PHE A 235 -2.62 -11.74 -26.89
N GLY A 236 -3.30 -10.64 -27.20
CA GLY A 236 -4.69 -10.44 -26.81
C GLY A 236 -5.53 -11.70 -27.13
N PRO A 237 -6.46 -12.09 -26.25
CA PRO A 237 -7.20 -13.34 -26.45
C PRO A 237 -7.93 -13.32 -27.80
N LYS A 238 -7.81 -14.41 -28.58
CA LYS A 238 -8.56 -14.59 -29.84
C LYS A 238 -10.09 -14.63 -29.63
N ASN A 239 -10.54 -14.84 -28.39
CA ASN A 239 -11.93 -14.76 -27.95
C ASN A 239 -11.98 -14.06 -26.58
N THR A 240 -12.35 -12.77 -26.56
CA THR A 240 -12.69 -12.05 -25.33
C THR A 240 -13.96 -12.67 -24.74
N LYS A 241 -13.87 -13.22 -23.53
CA LYS A 241 -15.05 -13.73 -22.81
C LYS A 241 -15.87 -12.51 -22.36
N LYS A 242 -16.96 -12.23 -23.06
CA LYS A 242 -17.92 -11.19 -22.69
C LYS A 242 -18.77 -11.70 -21.53
N THR A 243 -18.85 -10.92 -20.45
CA THR A 243 -19.79 -11.15 -19.35
C THR A 243 -20.85 -10.08 -19.42
N GLU A 244 -22.13 -10.46 -19.38
CA GLU A 244 -23.25 -9.52 -19.46
C GLU A 244 -24.10 -9.57 -18.20
N GLN A 245 -24.42 -8.41 -17.62
CA GLN A 245 -25.28 -8.25 -16.45
C GLN A 245 -26.33 -7.17 -16.71
N LEU A 246 -27.60 -7.44 -16.39
CA LEU A 246 -28.66 -6.44 -16.39
C LEU A 246 -28.67 -5.66 -15.07
N VAL A 247 -28.77 -4.34 -15.15
CA VAL A 247 -28.69 -3.40 -14.03
C VAL A 247 -29.82 -2.38 -14.10
N THR A 248 -30.38 -2.02 -12.94
CA THR A 248 -31.35 -0.93 -12.80
C THR A 248 -30.66 0.27 -12.16
N ILE A 249 -30.67 1.42 -12.85
CA ILE A 249 -30.01 2.66 -12.39
C ILE A 249 -30.99 3.56 -11.61
N PRO A 250 -30.54 4.36 -10.62
CA PRO A 250 -29.14 4.55 -10.19
C PRO A 250 -28.61 3.35 -9.38
N ALA A 251 -27.35 2.98 -9.62
CA ALA A 251 -26.73 1.81 -9.01
C ALA A 251 -25.22 1.96 -8.84
N VAL A 252 -24.65 1.10 -7.99
CA VAL A 252 -23.23 0.76 -8.02
C VAL A 252 -23.07 -0.64 -8.59
N ILE A 253 -22.12 -0.81 -9.52
CA ILE A 253 -21.83 -2.09 -10.17
C ILE A 253 -20.43 -2.53 -9.75
N ASN A 254 -20.33 -3.70 -9.15
CA ASN A 254 -19.06 -4.30 -8.73
C ASN A 254 -18.60 -5.35 -9.73
N GLY A 255 -17.30 -5.37 -10.05
CA GLY A 255 -16.73 -6.47 -10.80
C GLY A 255 -15.22 -6.61 -10.67
N GLN A 256 -14.72 -7.67 -11.31
CA GLN A 256 -13.30 -7.94 -11.51
C GLN A 256 -13.05 -8.11 -13.01
N ILE A 257 -11.92 -7.60 -13.51
CA ILE A 257 -11.45 -7.92 -14.86
C ILE A 257 -10.51 -9.11 -14.76
N LEU A 258 -11.00 -10.30 -15.10
CA LEU A 258 -10.17 -11.50 -15.22
C LEU A 258 -9.30 -11.46 -16.49
N PRO A 259 -8.27 -12.32 -16.61
CA PRO A 259 -7.32 -12.25 -17.73
C PRO A 259 -7.98 -12.22 -19.12
N GLY A 260 -7.74 -11.15 -19.88
CA GLY A 260 -8.35 -10.90 -21.18
C GLY A 260 -9.85 -10.62 -21.17
N GLY A 261 -10.42 -10.37 -19.99
CA GLY A 261 -11.85 -10.16 -19.78
C GLY A 261 -12.32 -8.76 -20.19
N VAL A 262 -13.59 -8.70 -20.56
CA VAL A 262 -14.35 -7.47 -20.79
C VAL A 262 -15.72 -7.68 -20.18
N ASN A 263 -16.16 -6.76 -19.33
CA ASN A 263 -17.47 -6.85 -18.68
C ASN A 263 -18.42 -5.82 -19.31
N HIS A 264 -19.65 -6.25 -19.58
CA HIS A 264 -20.74 -5.47 -20.13
C HIS A 264 -21.89 -5.41 -19.14
N HIS A 265 -22.40 -4.20 -18.89
CA HIS A 265 -23.54 -3.97 -18.00
C HIS A 265 -24.64 -3.28 -18.78
N ARG A 266 -25.76 -3.98 -18.97
CA ARG A 266 -26.92 -3.50 -19.71
C ARG A 266 -27.87 -2.79 -18.76
N PHE A 267 -28.44 -1.67 -19.18
CA PHE A 267 -29.44 -0.93 -18.43
C PHE A 267 -30.40 -0.21 -19.39
N THR A 268 -31.52 0.28 -18.88
CA THR A 268 -32.46 1.10 -19.63
C THR A 268 -32.34 2.57 -19.24
N ALA A 269 -32.47 3.47 -20.21
CA ALA A 269 -32.47 4.91 -19.98
C ALA A 269 -33.48 5.61 -20.91
N LYS A 270 -33.83 6.84 -20.52
CA LYS A 270 -34.77 7.70 -21.25
C LYS A 270 -34.05 8.88 -21.88
N LYS A 271 -34.56 9.33 -23.03
CA LYS A 271 -34.10 10.54 -23.71
C LYS A 271 -34.04 11.73 -22.75
N GLY A 272 -32.93 12.47 -22.81
CA GLY A 272 -32.67 13.65 -21.98
C GLY A 272 -32.14 13.33 -20.58
N GLN A 273 -32.06 12.06 -20.16
CA GLN A 273 -31.42 11.72 -18.89
C GLN A 273 -29.93 12.07 -18.93
N ARG A 274 -29.44 12.70 -17.86
CA ARG A 274 -28.05 13.17 -17.75
C ARG A 274 -27.24 12.24 -16.85
N LEU A 275 -26.68 11.20 -17.44
CA LEU A 275 -25.97 10.16 -16.69
C LEU A 275 -24.56 10.60 -16.30
N VAL A 276 -24.16 10.23 -15.09
CA VAL A 276 -22.76 10.16 -14.63
C VAL A 276 -22.43 8.68 -14.45
N ILE A 277 -21.30 8.25 -15.00
CA ILE A 277 -20.72 6.91 -14.88
C ILE A 277 -19.29 7.09 -14.35
N ALA A 278 -19.10 6.93 -13.05
CA ALA A 278 -17.82 7.12 -12.38
C ALA A 278 -17.24 5.77 -11.94
N VAL A 279 -16.02 5.46 -12.39
CA VAL A 279 -15.33 4.21 -12.05
C VAL A 279 -14.37 4.47 -10.90
N SER A 280 -14.40 3.60 -9.89
CA SER A 280 -13.37 3.47 -8.86
C SER A 280 -12.59 2.18 -9.16
N ALA A 281 -11.30 2.28 -9.46
CA ALA A 281 -10.42 1.13 -9.69
C ALA A 281 -9.08 1.35 -8.96
N ARG A 282 -8.25 2.28 -9.45
CA ARG A 282 -7.02 2.73 -8.78
C ARG A 282 -7.32 3.32 -7.40
N SER A 283 -8.45 4.01 -7.21
CA SER A 283 -8.84 4.49 -5.88
C SER A 283 -9.11 3.37 -4.86
N LEU A 284 -9.47 2.17 -5.33
CA LEU A 284 -9.69 0.98 -4.48
C LEU A 284 -8.36 0.27 -4.17
N ILE A 285 -7.51 0.11 -5.19
CA ILE A 285 -6.19 -0.54 -5.09
C ILE A 285 -5.17 0.38 -5.78
N PRO A 286 -4.51 1.29 -5.03
CA PRO A 286 -3.65 2.33 -5.60
C PRO A 286 -2.49 1.83 -6.44
N TYR A 287 -1.83 0.75 -5.97
CA TYR A 287 -0.65 0.20 -6.62
C TYR A 287 -0.66 -1.32 -6.64
N LEU A 288 -0.23 -1.87 -7.78
CA LEU A 288 0.02 -3.27 -8.06
C LEU A 288 1.52 -3.45 -8.38
N ALA A 289 2.20 -4.21 -7.54
CA ALA A 289 3.65 -4.42 -7.55
C ALA A 289 4.18 -5.22 -8.76
N ASP A 290 3.33 -5.93 -9.49
CA ASP A 290 3.72 -6.85 -10.56
C ASP A 290 2.96 -6.58 -11.87
N ALA A 291 2.46 -5.35 -12.03
CA ALA A 291 1.70 -4.91 -13.19
C ALA A 291 2.33 -3.63 -13.81
N VAL A 292 2.22 -3.46 -15.13
CA VAL A 292 2.61 -2.23 -15.83
C VAL A 292 1.43 -1.74 -16.69
N PRO A 293 0.94 -0.50 -16.52
CA PRO A 293 1.27 0.41 -15.41
C PRO A 293 0.94 -0.24 -14.06
N GLY A 294 1.58 0.22 -12.99
CA GLY A 294 1.53 -0.36 -11.64
C GLY A 294 0.18 -0.24 -10.92
N TRP A 295 -0.94 -0.38 -11.64
CA TRP A 295 -2.33 -0.35 -11.18
C TRP A 295 -3.25 -0.92 -12.29
N PHE A 296 -4.54 -1.08 -11.99
CA PHE A 296 -5.56 -1.39 -12.99
C PHE A 296 -5.90 -0.12 -13.80
N GLN A 297 -5.45 -0.06 -15.05
CA GLN A 297 -5.73 1.05 -15.97
C GLN A 297 -7.10 0.81 -16.62
N ALA A 298 -8.16 1.14 -15.89
CA ALA A 298 -9.53 0.93 -16.33
C ALA A 298 -9.89 1.84 -17.51
N THR A 299 -10.69 1.32 -18.43
CA THR A 299 -11.34 2.09 -19.48
C THR A 299 -12.82 1.77 -19.45
N VAL A 300 -13.66 2.78 -19.68
CA VAL A 300 -15.12 2.65 -19.68
C VAL A 300 -15.68 3.24 -20.98
N ALA A 301 -16.67 2.57 -21.55
CA ALA A 301 -17.36 3.03 -22.74
C ALA A 301 -18.87 2.82 -22.63
N LEU A 302 -19.64 3.70 -23.25
CA LEU A 302 -21.10 3.62 -23.34
C LEU A 302 -21.51 3.28 -24.77
N PHE A 303 -22.37 2.27 -24.94
CA PHE A 303 -22.89 1.83 -26.24
C PHE A 303 -24.42 1.93 -26.29
N ASP A 304 -24.96 2.17 -27.49
CA ASP A 304 -26.40 2.05 -27.76
C ASP A 304 -26.84 0.60 -28.07
N THR A 305 -28.13 0.42 -28.33
CA THR A 305 -28.75 -0.86 -28.70
C THR A 305 -28.20 -1.49 -29.98
N ASN A 306 -27.62 -0.70 -30.89
CA ASN A 306 -27.05 -1.19 -32.14
C ASN A 306 -25.56 -1.54 -31.99
N GLY A 307 -25.00 -1.40 -30.79
CA GLY A 307 -23.59 -1.61 -30.51
C GLY A 307 -22.69 -0.47 -30.99
N ARG A 308 -23.25 0.72 -31.24
CA ARG A 308 -22.47 1.92 -31.54
C ARG A 308 -21.93 2.53 -30.25
N GLU A 309 -20.63 2.81 -30.22
CA GLU A 309 -20.01 3.56 -29.13
C GLU A 309 -20.48 5.02 -29.15
N LEU A 310 -20.98 5.47 -28.00
CA LEU A 310 -21.49 6.83 -27.78
C LEU A 310 -20.48 7.70 -27.04
N ALA A 311 -19.74 7.11 -26.10
CA ALA A 311 -18.72 7.80 -25.31
C ALA A 311 -17.67 6.81 -24.79
N TYR A 312 -16.45 7.29 -24.56
CA TYR A 312 -15.30 6.53 -24.07
C TYR A 312 -14.45 7.39 -23.12
N ALA A 313 -13.94 6.80 -22.05
CA ALA A 313 -12.94 7.40 -21.17
C ALA A 313 -11.98 6.33 -20.62
N ASP A 314 -10.69 6.64 -20.57
CA ASP A 314 -9.62 5.85 -19.95
C ASP A 314 -8.98 6.53 -18.74
N ASP A 315 -9.37 7.77 -18.47
CA ASP A 315 -9.05 8.53 -17.28
C ASP A 315 -10.12 9.61 -17.01
N PHE A 316 -9.97 10.32 -15.89
CA PHE A 316 -10.62 11.59 -15.65
C PHE A 316 -9.54 12.65 -15.45
N ARG A 317 -9.16 13.29 -16.57
CA ARG A 317 -8.09 14.30 -16.70
C ARG A 317 -6.69 13.74 -16.48
N PHE A 318 -6.37 13.43 -15.24
CA PHE A 318 -5.07 12.90 -14.81
C PHE A 318 -5.26 11.76 -13.81
N ASN A 319 -6.48 11.61 -13.29
CA ASN A 319 -6.83 10.50 -12.43
C ASN A 319 -7.11 9.28 -13.31
N PRO A 320 -6.38 8.16 -13.17
CA PRO A 320 -6.59 6.96 -13.98
C PRO A 320 -7.95 6.26 -13.78
N ASP A 321 -8.73 6.69 -12.81
CA ASP A 321 -10.11 6.25 -12.62
C ASP A 321 -11.03 7.04 -13.57
N PRO A 322 -11.59 6.41 -14.63
CA PRO A 322 -12.32 7.13 -15.65
C PRO A 322 -13.72 7.56 -15.18
N VAL A 323 -14.17 8.70 -15.71
CA VAL A 323 -15.51 9.22 -15.49
C VAL A 323 -16.11 9.64 -16.84
N LEU A 324 -17.29 9.11 -17.12
CA LEU A 324 -18.13 9.52 -18.24
C LEU A 324 -19.35 10.28 -17.75
N TYR A 325 -19.74 11.29 -18.51
CA TYR A 325 -21.03 11.93 -18.37
C TYR A 325 -21.66 12.10 -19.74
N TYR A 326 -22.93 11.79 -19.86
CA TYR A 326 -23.59 11.69 -21.17
C TYR A 326 -25.08 11.99 -21.07
N GLU A 327 -25.60 12.77 -22.02
CA GLU A 327 -27.03 13.00 -22.17
C GLU A 327 -27.62 11.97 -23.13
N ILE A 328 -28.60 11.21 -22.66
CA ILE A 328 -29.17 10.08 -23.39
C ILE A 328 -29.99 10.58 -24.60
N PRO A 329 -29.68 10.15 -25.84
CA PRO A 329 -30.29 10.72 -27.04
C PRO A 329 -31.69 10.15 -27.36
N ALA A 330 -32.01 8.95 -26.86
CA ALA A 330 -33.25 8.25 -27.15
C ALA A 330 -33.65 7.32 -25.99
N ASP A 331 -34.92 6.98 -25.88
CA ASP A 331 -35.34 5.91 -24.98
C ASP A 331 -34.81 4.57 -25.50
N GLY A 332 -34.28 3.72 -24.62
CA GLY A 332 -33.83 2.40 -25.02
C GLY A 332 -32.89 1.72 -24.03
N GLU A 333 -32.29 0.63 -24.49
CA GLU A 333 -31.22 -0.04 -23.75
C GLU A 333 -29.85 0.53 -24.12
N TYR A 334 -28.98 0.53 -23.14
CA TYR A 334 -27.60 0.97 -23.25
C TYR A 334 -26.68 -0.03 -22.55
N VAL A 335 -25.41 -0.04 -22.94
CA VAL A 335 -24.40 -0.95 -22.37
C VAL A 335 -23.18 -0.16 -21.91
N ILE A 336 -22.78 -0.36 -20.66
CA ILE A 336 -21.47 0.07 -20.15
C ILE A 336 -20.48 -1.08 -20.38
N GLU A 337 -19.41 -0.83 -21.13
CA GLU A 337 -18.24 -1.71 -21.22
C GLU A 337 -17.18 -1.23 -20.23
N ILE A 338 -16.56 -2.16 -19.50
CA ILE A 338 -15.35 -1.91 -18.70
C ILE A 338 -14.30 -2.99 -18.93
N LYS A 339 -13.04 -2.56 -19.04
CA LYS A 339 -11.87 -3.42 -19.25
C LYS A 339 -10.58 -2.75 -18.77
N ASP A 340 -9.50 -3.51 -18.73
CA ASP A 340 -8.14 -2.98 -18.66
C ASP A 340 -7.68 -2.51 -20.05
N SER A 341 -7.06 -1.34 -20.14
CA SER A 341 -6.63 -0.70 -21.40
C SER A 341 -5.77 -1.60 -22.29
N ILE A 342 -5.01 -2.51 -21.69
CA ILE A 342 -4.12 -3.46 -22.38
C ILE A 342 -4.50 -4.93 -22.09
N TYR A 343 -5.75 -5.17 -21.70
CA TYR A 343 -6.34 -6.52 -21.56
C TYR A 343 -5.60 -7.47 -20.61
N ARG A 344 -4.90 -6.96 -19.59
CA ARG A 344 -4.15 -7.80 -18.63
C ARG A 344 -5.09 -8.70 -17.85
N GLY A 345 -5.90 -8.08 -16.98
CA GLY A 345 -6.84 -8.73 -16.06
C GLY A 345 -6.20 -9.66 -15.02
N ARG A 346 -6.71 -9.60 -13.79
CA ARG A 346 -6.35 -10.45 -12.64
C ARG A 346 -7.40 -10.28 -11.55
N GLU A 347 -7.44 -11.17 -10.56
CA GLU A 347 -8.45 -11.13 -9.49
C GLU A 347 -8.40 -9.83 -8.66
N ASP A 348 -7.26 -9.14 -8.61
CA ASP A 348 -7.10 -7.82 -7.97
C ASP A 348 -7.37 -6.63 -8.93
N PHE A 349 -7.88 -6.86 -10.15
CA PHE A 349 -8.37 -5.80 -11.04
C PHE A 349 -9.84 -5.53 -10.71
N VAL A 350 -10.06 -5.12 -9.47
CA VAL A 350 -11.37 -4.82 -8.90
C VAL A 350 -11.82 -3.43 -9.34
N TYR A 351 -13.09 -3.30 -9.72
CA TYR A 351 -13.72 -2.01 -9.95
C TYR A 351 -15.07 -1.90 -9.24
N ARG A 352 -15.47 -0.64 -9.02
CA ARG A 352 -16.84 -0.21 -8.72
C ARG A 352 -17.24 0.86 -9.74
N ILE A 353 -18.43 0.76 -10.32
CA ILE A 353 -18.98 1.79 -11.22
C ILE A 353 -20.21 2.39 -10.55
N THR A 354 -20.18 3.67 -10.24
CA THR A 354 -21.36 4.43 -9.83
C THR A 354 -22.04 5.01 -11.06
N VAL A 355 -23.30 4.67 -11.31
CA VAL A 355 -24.05 5.09 -12.50
C VAL A 355 -25.43 5.65 -12.14
N GLY A 356 -25.78 6.81 -12.71
CA GLY A 356 -27.12 7.41 -12.63
C GLY A 356 -27.11 8.93 -12.84
N GLU A 357 -28.26 9.60 -12.63
CA GLU A 357 -28.38 11.07 -12.64
C GLU A 357 -27.92 11.68 -11.31
N LEU A 358 -26.66 11.41 -10.96
CA LEU A 358 -26.07 11.71 -9.65
C LEU A 358 -25.30 13.04 -9.69
N PRO A 359 -25.30 13.83 -8.58
CA PRO A 359 -24.52 15.06 -8.51
C PRO A 359 -23.03 14.74 -8.61
N PHE A 360 -22.30 15.44 -9.49
CA PHE A 360 -20.87 15.24 -9.68
C PHE A 360 -20.19 16.58 -9.97
N ILE A 361 -19.24 16.98 -9.12
CA ILE A 361 -18.45 18.21 -9.24
C ILE A 361 -17.26 17.95 -10.16
N THR A 362 -17.12 18.76 -11.21
CA THR A 362 -15.96 18.75 -12.13
C THR A 362 -14.92 19.80 -11.74
N SER A 363 -15.31 21.03 -11.40
CA SER A 363 -14.41 22.08 -10.87
C SER A 363 -14.97 22.74 -9.64
N LEU A 364 -14.02 23.34 -8.93
CA LEU A 364 -14.28 24.25 -7.84
C LEU A 364 -13.36 25.48 -8.02
N PHE A 365 -13.86 26.71 -7.83
CA PHE A 365 -13.05 27.93 -7.90
C PHE A 365 -13.57 29.02 -6.95
N PRO A 366 -12.72 29.70 -6.16
CA PRO A 366 -11.29 29.42 -5.98
C PRO A 366 -11.05 28.04 -5.35
N LEU A 367 -9.86 27.44 -5.54
CA LEU A 367 -9.52 26.13 -4.98
C LEU A 367 -9.29 26.14 -3.45
N GLY A 368 -9.54 27.28 -2.80
CA GLY A 368 -9.28 27.50 -1.40
C GLY A 368 -9.71 28.87 -0.91
N GLY A 369 -9.45 29.17 0.36
CA GLY A 369 -9.72 30.48 0.94
C GLY A 369 -9.10 30.66 2.32
N PRO A 370 -9.18 31.86 2.90
CA PRO A 370 -8.50 32.18 4.15
C PRO A 370 -9.19 31.56 5.37
N VAL A 371 -8.40 31.21 6.39
CA VAL A 371 -8.89 30.90 7.75
C VAL A 371 -9.66 32.09 8.30
N GLY A 372 -10.72 31.83 9.07
CA GLY A 372 -11.44 32.89 9.79
C GLY A 372 -12.54 33.57 8.99
N ALA A 373 -12.70 33.23 7.70
CA ALA A 373 -13.65 33.89 6.81
C ALA A 373 -14.55 32.90 6.06
N GLU A 374 -15.63 33.41 5.49
CA GLU A 374 -16.42 32.68 4.51
C GLU A 374 -15.81 32.84 3.11
N THR A 375 -15.83 31.78 2.31
CA THR A 375 -15.36 31.81 0.92
C THR A 375 -16.50 31.44 -0.01
N ALA A 376 -16.87 32.34 -0.90
CA ALA A 376 -17.79 32.05 -1.99
C ALA A 376 -17.06 31.28 -3.09
N VAL A 377 -17.65 30.18 -3.53
CA VAL A 377 -17.04 29.21 -4.41
C VAL A 377 -18.00 28.91 -5.56
N GLU A 378 -17.51 29.02 -6.79
CA GLU A 378 -18.15 28.53 -8.00
C GLU A 378 -17.92 27.02 -8.14
N LEU A 379 -18.99 26.31 -8.51
CA LEU A 379 -18.99 24.89 -8.82
C LEU A 379 -19.39 24.68 -10.29
N LYS A 380 -18.68 23.81 -10.99
CA LYS A 380 -19.17 23.20 -12.24
C LYS A 380 -19.33 21.71 -12.07
N GLY A 381 -20.23 21.14 -12.84
CA GLY A 381 -20.46 19.71 -12.81
C GLY A 381 -21.77 19.27 -13.43
N TRP A 382 -22.13 18.03 -13.13
CA TRP A 382 -23.33 17.37 -13.62
C TRP A 382 -24.33 17.16 -12.50
N ASN A 383 -25.61 17.38 -12.80
CA ASN A 383 -26.73 17.17 -11.89
C ASN A 383 -26.59 17.88 -10.53
N LEU A 384 -25.80 18.95 -10.46
CA LEU A 384 -25.56 19.70 -9.23
C LEU A 384 -26.85 20.39 -8.75
N PRO A 385 -27.06 20.48 -7.42
CA PRO A 385 -28.19 21.22 -6.86
C PRO A 385 -27.97 22.74 -6.89
N THR A 386 -26.71 23.17 -7.05
CA THR A 386 -26.28 24.58 -7.06
C THR A 386 -24.97 24.70 -7.85
N ASP A 387 -24.74 25.85 -8.46
CA ASP A 387 -23.48 26.25 -9.11
C ASP A 387 -22.60 27.13 -8.21
N ARG A 388 -23.05 27.42 -6.98
CA ARG A 388 -22.31 28.19 -5.98
C ARG A 388 -22.45 27.60 -4.58
N LEU A 389 -21.40 27.74 -3.79
CA LEU A 389 -21.34 27.33 -2.39
C LEU A 389 -20.65 28.42 -1.56
N VAL A 390 -21.07 28.60 -0.32
CA VAL A 390 -20.33 29.42 0.66
C VAL A 390 -19.74 28.46 1.69
N LEU A 391 -18.41 28.43 1.77
CA LEU A 391 -17.67 27.62 2.73
C LEU A 391 -17.30 28.47 3.94
N ASP A 392 -17.77 28.07 5.12
CA ASP A 392 -17.36 28.70 6.38
C ASP A 392 -16.02 28.11 6.86
N ASN A 393 -15.01 28.97 6.95
CA ASN A 393 -13.67 28.63 7.44
C ASN A 393 -13.35 29.27 8.80
N LYS A 394 -14.33 29.77 9.55
CA LYS A 394 -14.12 30.45 10.85
C LYS A 394 -13.45 29.56 11.90
N ASN A 395 -13.79 28.27 11.93
CA ASN A 395 -13.28 27.29 12.90
C ASN A 395 -12.51 26.15 12.25
N ILE A 396 -11.89 26.42 11.09
CA ILE A 396 -11.17 25.42 10.31
C ILE A 396 -9.67 25.65 10.45
N ALA A 397 -8.94 24.60 10.82
CA ALA A 397 -7.48 24.64 10.84
C ALA A 397 -6.93 24.77 9.40
N PRO A 398 -5.77 25.45 9.21
CA PRO A 398 -5.10 25.48 7.92
C PRO A 398 -4.82 24.06 7.39
N GLY A 399 -4.96 23.86 6.08
CA GLY A 399 -4.77 22.58 5.42
C GLY A 399 -5.84 22.29 4.36
N ILE A 400 -5.84 21.08 3.84
CA ILE A 400 -6.80 20.64 2.83
C ILE A 400 -8.00 20.00 3.53
N ARG A 401 -9.21 20.48 3.22
CA ARG A 401 -10.49 19.90 3.66
C ARG A 401 -11.28 19.34 2.48
N PRO A 402 -12.10 18.29 2.69
CA PRO A 402 -13.01 17.81 1.66
C PRO A 402 -14.22 18.73 1.50
N VAL A 403 -14.70 18.87 0.27
CA VAL A 403 -15.93 19.57 -0.12
C VAL A 403 -16.80 18.63 -0.96
N SER A 404 -18.08 18.58 -0.66
CA SER A 404 -19.10 17.87 -1.44
C SER A 404 -20.42 18.62 -1.36
N VAL A 405 -21.33 18.36 -2.30
CA VAL A 405 -22.70 18.88 -2.26
C VAL A 405 -23.69 17.73 -2.16
N ARG A 406 -24.84 18.01 -1.55
CA ARG A 406 -25.93 17.05 -1.42
C ARG A 406 -27.12 17.46 -2.27
N LYS A 407 -27.65 16.53 -3.06
CA LYS A 407 -28.92 16.66 -3.79
C LYS A 407 -29.81 15.51 -3.36
N ASP A 408 -30.92 15.83 -2.69
CA ASP A 408 -31.80 14.84 -2.06
C ASP A 408 -31.00 13.91 -1.12
N ASN A 409 -31.02 12.60 -1.40
CA ASN A 409 -30.26 11.60 -0.65
C ASN A 409 -28.85 11.34 -1.21
N TRP A 410 -28.45 12.01 -2.30
CA TRP A 410 -27.17 11.80 -2.97
C TRP A 410 -26.12 12.82 -2.56
N VAL A 411 -24.90 12.34 -2.33
CA VAL A 411 -23.72 13.18 -2.10
C VAL A 411 -22.83 13.10 -3.35
N SER A 412 -22.29 14.23 -3.78
CA SER A 412 -21.35 14.27 -4.90
C SER A 412 -20.03 13.55 -4.58
N ASN A 413 -19.17 13.40 -5.59
CA ASN A 413 -17.75 13.20 -5.35
C ASN A 413 -17.17 14.31 -4.45
N VAL A 414 -16.04 13.99 -3.82
CA VAL A 414 -15.33 14.88 -2.91
C VAL A 414 -14.25 15.65 -3.67
N MET A 415 -14.23 16.97 -3.52
CA MET A 415 -13.19 17.86 -4.03
C MET A 415 -12.33 18.40 -2.87
N PRO A 416 -11.00 18.43 -2.99
CA PRO A 416 -10.12 19.07 -2.01
C PRO A 416 -10.26 20.61 -2.08
N PHE A 417 -10.19 21.26 -0.92
CA PHE A 417 -10.22 22.72 -0.78
C PHE A 417 -9.17 23.16 0.24
N ALA A 418 -8.26 24.05 -0.15
CA ALA A 418 -7.14 24.48 0.69
C ALA A 418 -7.50 25.70 1.54
N VAL A 419 -7.27 25.62 2.85
CA VAL A 419 -7.44 26.74 3.78
C VAL A 419 -6.07 27.18 4.28
N ASP A 420 -5.75 28.48 4.18
CA ASP A 420 -4.45 29.03 4.61
C ASP A 420 -4.60 30.32 5.43
N THR A 421 -3.52 30.74 6.09
CA THR A 421 -3.45 31.93 6.94
C THR A 421 -2.85 33.14 6.24
N LEU A 422 -2.25 32.98 5.06
CA LEU A 422 -1.69 34.11 4.31
C LEU A 422 -2.79 34.99 3.71
N PRO A 423 -2.51 36.28 3.46
CA PRO A 423 -3.38 37.12 2.63
C PRO A 423 -3.60 36.46 1.27
N GLU A 424 -4.81 36.61 0.72
CA GLU A 424 -5.15 36.06 -0.59
C GLU A 424 -5.77 37.12 -1.50
N CYS A 425 -5.58 36.96 -2.81
CA CYS A 425 -6.29 37.71 -3.83
C CYS A 425 -6.70 36.80 -5.00
N LEU A 426 -7.62 37.30 -5.82
CA LEU A 426 -7.87 36.74 -7.14
C LEU A 426 -6.86 37.31 -8.14
N GLU A 427 -6.55 36.54 -9.17
CA GLU A 427 -5.92 37.08 -10.36
C GLU A 427 -6.78 38.19 -11.01
N LYS A 428 -6.15 39.01 -11.84
CA LYS A 428 -6.79 40.10 -12.57
C LYS A 428 -6.28 40.11 -13.99
N GLU A 429 -7.16 39.77 -14.92
CA GLU A 429 -6.90 39.83 -16.36
C GLU A 429 -7.09 41.24 -16.96
N PRO A 430 -6.36 41.59 -18.05
CA PRO A 430 -5.30 40.80 -18.69
C PRO A 430 -3.96 40.91 -17.94
N ASN A 431 -3.28 39.79 -17.70
CA ASN A 431 -1.93 39.80 -17.09
C ASN A 431 -0.90 38.94 -17.85
N ASN A 432 -1.16 38.68 -19.14
CA ASN A 432 -0.47 37.65 -19.94
C ASN A 432 1.00 37.96 -20.29
N GLN A 433 1.48 39.17 -19.97
CA GLN A 433 2.78 39.69 -20.39
C GLN A 433 3.42 40.51 -19.27
N PRO A 434 4.76 40.64 -19.21
CA PRO A 434 5.44 41.44 -18.18
C PRO A 434 4.94 42.88 -18.06
N ASN A 435 4.54 43.52 -19.17
CA ASN A 435 4.06 44.90 -19.17
C ASN A 435 2.62 45.07 -18.63
N SER A 436 1.85 43.98 -18.56
CA SER A 436 0.51 43.92 -17.95
C SER A 436 0.51 43.10 -16.66
N ALA A 437 1.68 42.73 -16.14
CA ALA A 437 1.81 41.84 -15.00
C ALA A 437 1.08 42.39 -13.76
N GLN A 438 0.30 41.54 -13.10
CA GLN A 438 -0.39 41.91 -11.88
C GLN A 438 0.63 42.12 -10.75
N ARG A 439 0.72 43.36 -10.26
CA ARG A 439 1.55 43.68 -9.09
C ARG A 439 0.93 43.11 -7.81
N VAL A 440 1.75 42.42 -7.01
CA VAL A 440 1.35 41.83 -5.73
C VAL A 440 2.33 42.19 -4.60
N THR A 441 1.83 42.18 -3.36
CA THR A 441 2.64 42.42 -2.15
C THR A 441 2.82 41.12 -1.40
N LEU A 442 4.08 40.74 -1.14
CA LEU A 442 4.40 39.48 -0.46
C LEU A 442 4.29 39.62 1.07
N PRO A 443 3.89 38.56 1.81
CA PRO A 443 3.46 37.25 1.32
C PRO A 443 2.01 37.24 0.82
N ILE A 444 1.72 36.45 -0.21
CA ILE A 444 0.39 36.38 -0.85
C ILE A 444 0.10 34.97 -1.36
N ILE A 445 -1.18 34.59 -1.39
CA ILE A 445 -1.71 33.51 -2.23
C ILE A 445 -2.59 34.12 -3.31
N ILE A 446 -2.33 33.77 -4.56
CA ILE A 446 -3.16 34.17 -5.70
C ILE A 446 -4.00 32.97 -6.12
N ASN A 447 -5.31 33.15 -6.15
CA ASN A 447 -6.25 32.18 -6.72
C ASN A 447 -6.53 32.59 -8.17
N GLY A 448 -6.21 31.71 -9.11
CA GLY A 448 -6.34 32.00 -10.54
C GLY A 448 -6.70 30.79 -11.39
N ARG A 449 -6.82 31.00 -12.71
CA ARG A 449 -7.13 30.03 -13.75
C ARG A 449 -6.34 30.37 -15.00
N ILE A 450 -5.70 29.36 -15.58
CA ILE A 450 -5.27 29.45 -16.99
C ILE A 450 -6.54 29.39 -17.84
N ASP A 451 -7.10 30.55 -18.21
CA ASP A 451 -8.48 30.68 -18.67
C ASP A 451 -8.69 30.11 -20.08
N SER A 452 -7.64 30.13 -20.90
CA SER A 452 -7.68 29.60 -22.28
C SER A 452 -6.37 28.94 -22.69
N PRO A 453 -6.37 28.07 -23.72
CA PRO A 453 -5.13 27.48 -24.23
C PRO A 453 -4.09 28.53 -24.62
N GLY A 454 -2.87 28.37 -24.12
CA GLY A 454 -1.75 29.29 -24.34
C GLY A 454 -1.73 30.51 -23.40
N ASP A 455 -2.68 30.61 -22.48
CA ASP A 455 -2.71 31.65 -21.45
C ASP A 455 -1.55 31.51 -20.46
N ALA A 456 -1.07 32.64 -19.93
CA ALA A 456 0.14 32.69 -19.14
C ALA A 456 0.08 33.83 -18.13
N ASP A 457 -0.15 33.52 -16.87
CA ASP A 457 -0.39 34.56 -15.89
C ASP A 457 0.93 35.12 -15.36
N VAL A 458 1.10 36.45 -15.44
CA VAL A 458 2.34 37.11 -15.01
C VAL A 458 2.08 38.00 -13.80
N PHE A 459 2.83 37.74 -12.73
CA PHE A 459 2.82 38.53 -11.50
C PHE A 459 4.14 39.25 -11.33
N CYS A 460 4.12 40.45 -10.73
CA CYS A 460 5.34 41.16 -10.36
C CYS A 460 5.35 41.59 -8.89
N PHE A 461 6.54 41.58 -8.29
CA PHE A 461 6.78 41.99 -6.91
C PHE A 461 8.18 42.59 -6.77
N ASP A 462 8.39 43.40 -5.73
CA ASP A 462 9.71 43.95 -5.41
C ASP A 462 10.43 43.03 -4.41
N GLY A 463 11.71 42.79 -4.67
CA GLY A 463 12.56 41.93 -3.86
C GLY A 463 13.90 42.58 -3.51
N LYS A 464 14.57 42.02 -2.50
CA LYS A 464 15.87 42.50 -2.00
C LYS A 464 16.98 41.47 -2.20
N ALA A 465 18.19 41.94 -2.43
CA ALA A 465 19.36 41.08 -2.53
C ALA A 465 19.51 40.22 -1.27
N GLY A 466 19.68 38.91 -1.44
CA GLY A 466 19.79 37.95 -0.33
C GLY A 466 18.45 37.51 0.28
N GLN A 467 17.32 38.08 -0.13
CA GLN A 467 16.00 37.61 0.29
C GLN A 467 15.68 36.28 -0.38
N THR A 468 15.27 35.27 0.39
CA THR A 468 14.72 34.04 -0.17
C THR A 468 13.21 34.19 -0.39
N VAL A 469 12.75 33.84 -1.60
CA VAL A 469 11.33 33.77 -1.97
C VAL A 469 10.99 32.35 -2.37
N VAL A 470 9.87 31.85 -1.85
CA VAL A 470 9.25 30.60 -2.23
C VAL A 470 8.03 30.90 -3.11
N ALA A 471 7.96 30.23 -4.26
CA ALA A 471 6.78 30.21 -5.11
C ALA A 471 6.30 28.76 -5.24
N GLU A 472 5.07 28.47 -4.81
CA GLU A 472 4.50 27.13 -4.84
C GLU A 472 3.12 27.15 -5.49
N VAL A 473 2.92 26.27 -6.46
CA VAL A 473 1.62 26.03 -7.09
C VAL A 473 0.93 24.85 -6.40
N MET A 474 -0.31 25.05 -5.97
CA MET A 474 -1.24 23.96 -5.63
C MET A 474 -2.34 23.91 -6.68
N ALA A 475 -2.24 22.95 -7.61
CA ALA A 475 -3.25 22.70 -8.62
C ALA A 475 -3.55 21.20 -8.71
N ARG A 476 -2.58 20.37 -9.10
CA ARG A 476 -2.70 18.90 -9.18
C ARG A 476 -3.11 18.29 -7.85
N ARG A 477 -2.51 18.76 -6.74
CA ARG A 477 -2.88 18.36 -5.37
C ARG A 477 -4.31 18.76 -4.98
N LEU A 478 -4.93 19.68 -5.72
CA LEU A 478 -6.29 20.17 -5.53
C LEU A 478 -7.25 19.74 -6.66
N ASN A 479 -6.95 18.64 -7.36
CA ASN A 479 -7.74 18.07 -8.45
C ASN A 479 -7.87 18.94 -9.73
N SER A 480 -7.02 19.95 -9.89
CA SER A 480 -6.89 20.68 -11.16
C SER A 480 -6.09 19.86 -12.19
N PRO A 481 -6.46 19.88 -13.48
CA PRO A 481 -5.70 19.25 -14.54
C PRO A 481 -4.39 19.99 -14.86
N LEU A 482 -4.22 21.22 -14.39
CA LEU A 482 -3.07 22.07 -14.69
C LEU A 482 -1.75 21.34 -14.46
N ASP A 483 -0.92 21.35 -15.48
CA ASP A 483 0.46 20.91 -15.46
C ASP A 483 1.32 22.17 -15.42
N SER A 484 1.57 22.67 -14.20
CA SER A 484 2.09 24.03 -14.03
C SER A 484 3.56 24.13 -14.43
N ILE A 485 3.95 25.30 -14.95
CA ILE A 485 5.36 25.71 -15.06
C ILE A 485 5.53 27.13 -14.54
N LEU A 486 6.44 27.30 -13.59
CA LEU A 486 6.89 28.59 -13.08
C LEU A 486 8.16 29.05 -13.77
N LYS A 487 8.24 30.34 -14.10
CA LYS A 487 9.46 31.01 -14.55
C LYS A 487 9.62 32.36 -13.86
N LEU A 488 10.68 32.51 -13.07
CA LEU A 488 11.08 33.74 -12.41
C LEU A 488 12.14 34.48 -13.25
N THR A 489 11.94 35.78 -13.47
CA THR A 489 12.87 36.66 -14.19
C THR A 489 13.12 37.96 -13.42
N ASP A 490 14.26 38.61 -13.67
CA ASP A 490 14.51 39.98 -13.20
C ASP A 490 13.84 41.03 -14.10
N ALA A 491 14.01 42.32 -13.77
CA ALA A 491 13.45 43.42 -14.53
C ALA A 491 13.93 43.53 -15.99
N SER A 492 15.07 42.92 -16.34
CA SER A 492 15.58 42.87 -17.71
C SER A 492 15.00 41.69 -18.52
N GLY A 493 14.21 40.83 -17.89
CA GLY A 493 13.70 39.58 -18.46
C GLY A 493 14.70 38.42 -18.39
N LYS A 494 15.84 38.59 -17.68
CA LYS A 494 16.82 37.53 -17.50
C LYS A 494 16.21 36.44 -16.60
N PRO A 495 16.25 35.16 -17.01
CA PRO A 495 15.76 34.06 -16.18
C PRO A 495 16.62 33.86 -14.95
N ILE A 496 15.97 33.67 -13.81
CA ILE A 496 16.59 33.38 -12.51
C ILE A 496 16.37 31.92 -12.15
N ALA A 497 15.12 31.45 -12.26
CA ALA A 497 14.75 30.08 -11.94
C ALA A 497 13.51 29.65 -12.73
N SER A 498 13.36 28.35 -12.91
CA SER A 498 12.15 27.74 -13.46
C SER A 498 11.97 26.33 -12.91
N ASN A 499 10.72 25.91 -12.75
CA ASN A 499 10.36 24.56 -12.36
C ASN A 499 8.97 24.25 -12.91
N ASP A 500 8.77 23.05 -13.42
CA ASP A 500 7.50 22.47 -13.87
C ASP A 500 7.01 21.42 -12.87
N ASP A 501 7.87 20.48 -12.48
CA ASP A 501 7.51 19.39 -11.57
C ASP A 501 8.22 19.46 -10.20
N HIS A 502 7.46 19.24 -9.12
CA HIS A 502 8.02 19.05 -7.77
C HIS A 502 7.45 17.84 -7.04
N VAL A 503 8.31 16.86 -6.76
CA VAL A 503 7.92 15.63 -6.05
C VAL A 503 7.53 15.92 -4.60
N ASP A 504 6.24 15.76 -4.30
CA ASP A 504 5.70 15.78 -2.94
C ASP A 504 5.50 14.35 -2.43
N LYS A 505 6.46 13.86 -1.64
CA LYS A 505 6.38 12.54 -0.99
C LYS A 505 5.19 12.39 -0.03
N GLY A 506 4.57 13.50 0.37
CA GLY A 506 3.35 13.51 1.18
C GLY A 506 2.10 13.14 0.39
N SER A 507 2.16 13.25 -0.94
CA SER A 507 1.09 12.93 -1.89
C SER A 507 1.36 11.59 -2.60
N GLY A 508 1.52 10.51 -1.83
CA GLY A 508 1.88 9.19 -2.36
C GLY A 508 0.87 8.54 -3.32
N LEU A 509 -0.30 9.14 -3.53
CA LEU A 509 -1.27 8.73 -4.55
C LEU A 509 -1.13 9.49 -5.87
N ASN A 510 -0.37 10.59 -5.88
CA ASN A 510 -0.08 11.34 -7.09
C ASN A 510 1.20 10.78 -7.73
N THR A 511 1.07 10.24 -8.93
CA THR A 511 2.21 9.71 -9.72
C THR A 511 2.75 10.70 -10.75
N HIS A 512 2.05 11.82 -10.97
CA HIS A 512 2.45 12.89 -11.87
C HIS A 512 2.46 14.21 -11.07
N HIS A 513 3.63 14.53 -10.52
CA HIS A 513 3.83 15.67 -9.61
C HIS A 513 3.90 17.03 -10.34
N ALA A 514 2.85 17.35 -11.09
CA ALA A 514 2.74 18.51 -12.00
C ALA A 514 2.53 19.88 -11.33
N ASP A 515 2.78 19.95 -10.03
CA ASP A 515 2.72 21.19 -9.25
C ASP A 515 4.15 21.75 -9.14
N SER A 516 4.37 22.97 -9.62
CA SER A 516 5.69 23.60 -9.57
C SER A 516 6.02 24.16 -8.18
N TYR A 517 7.30 24.12 -7.82
CA TYR A 517 7.85 24.72 -6.61
C TYR A 517 9.22 25.36 -6.90
N LEU A 518 9.41 26.59 -6.43
CA LEU A 518 10.67 27.32 -6.46
C LEU A 518 11.01 27.83 -5.06
N SER A 519 12.29 27.73 -4.67
CA SER A 519 12.87 28.44 -3.53
C SER A 519 14.16 29.10 -3.99
N VAL A 520 14.17 30.44 -4.03
CA VAL A 520 15.21 31.21 -4.71
C VAL A 520 15.68 32.35 -3.82
N THR A 521 17.00 32.43 -3.60
CA THR A 521 17.63 33.63 -3.02
C THR A 521 17.84 34.66 -4.13
N LEU A 522 17.20 35.81 -3.98
CA LEU A 522 17.21 36.88 -4.98
C LEU A 522 18.60 37.53 -5.08
N PRO A 523 19.15 37.71 -6.29
CA PRO A 523 20.53 38.17 -6.47
C PRO A 523 20.72 39.68 -6.26
N ALA A 524 19.66 40.48 -6.42
CA ALA A 524 19.74 41.94 -6.40
C ALA A 524 18.44 42.57 -5.86
N ASP A 525 18.51 43.85 -5.53
CA ASP A 525 17.32 44.67 -5.33
C ASP A 525 16.63 44.94 -6.66
N GLY A 526 15.31 44.87 -6.71
CA GLY A 526 14.55 45.26 -7.89
C GLY A 526 13.19 44.59 -8.00
N THR A 527 12.51 44.86 -9.11
CA THR A 527 11.26 44.18 -9.47
C THR A 527 11.56 42.86 -10.16
N TYR A 528 10.84 41.82 -9.77
CA TYR A 528 10.89 40.48 -10.33
C TYR A 528 9.55 40.13 -10.96
N TYR A 529 9.58 39.28 -11.99
CA TYR A 529 8.39 38.79 -12.68
C TYR A 529 8.33 37.27 -12.61
N LEU A 530 7.21 36.75 -12.13
CA LEU A 530 6.90 35.32 -12.06
C LEU A 530 5.79 35.01 -13.04
N SER A 531 6.09 34.19 -14.04
CA SER A 531 5.11 33.66 -15.01
C SER A 531 4.70 32.26 -14.60
N LEU A 532 3.38 31.99 -14.64
CA LEU A 532 2.76 30.69 -14.45
C LEU A 532 2.02 30.30 -15.73
N ARG A 533 2.14 29.06 -16.18
CA ARG A 533 1.48 28.55 -17.40
C ARG A 533 1.17 27.06 -17.26
N ASP A 534 0.39 26.54 -18.20
CA ASP A 534 0.33 25.09 -18.45
C ASP A 534 1.46 24.65 -19.39
N THR A 535 2.21 23.62 -19.02
CA THR A 535 3.33 23.04 -19.78
C THR A 535 2.89 22.51 -21.16
N GLN A 536 1.64 22.04 -21.25
CA GLN A 536 1.05 21.53 -22.49
C GLN A 536 0.21 22.58 -23.22
N THR A 537 0.28 23.86 -22.80
CA THR A 537 -0.46 25.00 -23.37
C THR A 537 -1.98 24.83 -23.34
N LYS A 538 -2.50 23.99 -22.44
CA LYS A 538 -3.94 23.84 -22.23
C LYS A 538 -4.47 24.95 -21.31
N GLY A 539 -5.79 25.08 -21.24
CA GLY A 539 -6.47 26.05 -20.37
C GLY A 539 -7.98 25.84 -20.40
N GLY A 540 -8.69 26.51 -19.49
CA GLY A 540 -10.14 26.46 -19.35
C GLY A 540 -10.60 26.57 -17.89
N PRO A 541 -11.93 26.57 -17.63
CA PRO A 541 -12.51 26.78 -16.29
C PRO A 541 -12.03 25.81 -15.20
N GLU A 542 -11.52 24.66 -15.62
CA GLU A 542 -11.03 23.58 -14.78
C GLU A 542 -9.56 23.77 -14.34
N TYR A 543 -8.78 24.60 -15.07
CA TYR A 543 -7.34 24.83 -14.87
C TYR A 543 -7.05 25.87 -13.78
N ALA A 544 -7.80 25.76 -12.68
CA ALA A 544 -7.60 26.61 -11.52
C ALA A 544 -6.29 26.27 -10.79
N TYR A 545 -5.71 27.25 -10.10
CA TYR A 545 -4.53 27.09 -9.27
C TYR A 545 -4.59 27.98 -8.03
N ARG A 546 -3.77 27.62 -7.05
CA ARG A 546 -3.38 28.49 -5.92
C ARG A 546 -1.87 28.68 -5.97
N LEU A 547 -1.43 29.91 -6.25
CA LEU A 547 -0.02 30.28 -6.29
C LEU A 547 0.35 31.01 -5.00
N ARG A 548 1.12 30.36 -4.13
CA ARG A 548 1.73 30.99 -2.97
C ARG A 548 3.03 31.67 -3.39
N ILE A 549 3.21 32.94 -3.04
CA ILE A 549 4.50 33.65 -3.14
C ILE A 549 4.80 34.25 -1.77
N SER A 550 5.82 33.75 -1.08
CA SER A 550 6.13 34.14 0.30
C SER A 550 7.61 34.02 0.63
N PRO A 551 8.10 34.57 1.76
CA PRO A 551 9.29 34.03 2.41
C PRO A 551 9.10 32.52 2.71
N PRO A 552 10.18 31.76 2.94
CA PRO A 552 10.06 30.38 3.39
C PRO A 552 9.15 30.26 4.62
N ARG A 553 8.25 29.27 4.63
CA ARG A 553 7.42 28.86 5.78
C ARG A 553 7.88 27.47 6.26
N PRO A 554 9.00 27.36 7.00
CA PRO A 554 9.53 26.07 7.43
C PRO A 554 8.47 25.27 8.19
N ASP A 555 8.22 24.04 7.75
CA ASP A 555 7.27 23.12 8.37
C ASP A 555 7.67 21.67 8.10
N PHE A 556 6.92 20.71 8.63
CA PHE A 556 7.10 19.30 8.36
C PHE A 556 5.78 18.53 8.39
N GLU A 557 5.74 17.43 7.64
CA GLU A 557 4.74 16.38 7.82
C GLU A 557 5.41 15.07 8.23
N LEU A 558 4.64 14.16 8.82
CA LEU A 558 5.14 12.88 9.30
C LEU A 558 4.34 11.72 8.71
N ARG A 559 5.04 10.64 8.33
CA ARG A 559 4.46 9.37 7.88
C ARG A 559 5.04 8.21 8.67
N LEU A 560 4.21 7.37 9.28
CA LEU A 560 4.64 6.17 9.98
C LEU A 560 4.38 4.92 9.14
N VAL A 561 5.39 4.08 8.96
CA VAL A 561 5.31 2.82 8.21
C VAL A 561 5.72 1.64 9.10
N PRO A 562 4.97 0.52 9.09
CA PRO A 562 3.69 0.30 8.38
C PRO A 562 2.46 0.82 9.15
N SER A 563 1.32 0.93 8.47
CA SER A 563 0.04 1.37 9.04
C SER A 563 -0.69 0.31 9.89
N SER A 564 -0.31 -0.96 9.73
CA SER A 564 -0.83 -2.09 10.51
C SER A 564 0.31 -2.81 11.24
N LEU A 565 0.18 -2.97 12.55
CA LEU A 565 1.19 -3.56 13.41
C LEU A 565 0.65 -4.79 14.14
N ALA A 566 1.50 -5.80 14.32
CA ALA A 566 1.18 -6.98 15.11
C ALA A 566 2.37 -7.42 15.96
N ALA A 567 2.14 -7.62 17.26
CA ALA A 567 3.16 -8.07 18.20
C ALA A 567 2.67 -9.15 19.14
N ARG A 568 3.63 -9.91 19.68
CA ARG A 568 3.37 -10.72 20.86
C ARG A 568 3.26 -9.84 22.11
N PRO A 569 2.50 -10.27 23.13
CA PRO A 569 2.36 -9.49 24.35
C PRO A 569 3.71 -9.21 25.01
N GLY A 570 3.94 -7.97 25.44
CA GLY A 570 5.18 -7.52 26.10
C GLY A 570 6.41 -7.39 25.18
N SER A 571 6.24 -7.49 23.86
CA SER A 571 7.32 -7.27 22.88
C SER A 571 7.32 -5.82 22.35
N SER A 572 8.39 -5.46 21.62
CA SER A 572 8.44 -4.24 20.84
C SER A 572 8.48 -4.56 19.34
N ILE A 573 7.96 -3.66 18.51
CA ILE A 573 7.94 -3.77 17.05
C ILE A 573 8.66 -2.56 16.46
N PRO A 574 9.54 -2.72 15.48
CA PRO A 574 10.13 -1.59 14.76
C PRO A 574 9.07 -0.87 13.91
N VAL A 575 9.10 0.46 13.92
CA VAL A 575 8.35 1.32 13.01
C VAL A 575 9.29 2.36 12.43
N THR A 576 9.08 2.77 11.18
CA THR A 576 9.86 3.86 10.56
C THR A 576 8.99 5.10 10.45
N VAL A 577 9.49 6.23 10.90
CA VAL A 577 8.79 7.52 10.73
C VAL A 577 9.60 8.39 9.78
N TYR A 578 8.97 8.82 8.70
CA TYR A 578 9.50 9.72 7.69
C TYR A 578 9.10 11.15 8.02
N ALA A 579 10.06 12.08 7.98
CA ALA A 579 9.89 13.52 8.05
C ALA A 579 9.90 14.11 6.64
N LEU A 580 8.78 14.69 6.24
CA LEU A 580 8.61 15.39 4.98
C LEU A 580 8.79 16.88 5.25
N ARG A 581 10.02 17.35 5.14
CA ARG A 581 10.44 18.70 5.49
C ARG A 581 10.04 19.70 4.40
N ARG A 582 9.54 20.88 4.79
CA ARG A 582 9.06 21.94 3.87
C ARG A 582 9.84 23.22 4.05
N ASP A 583 9.99 23.96 2.95
CA ASP A 583 10.56 25.32 2.91
C ASP A 583 11.88 25.47 3.70
N GLY A 584 12.75 24.46 3.62
CA GLY A 584 14.07 24.47 4.26
C GLY A 584 14.07 24.13 5.75
N PHE A 585 12.96 23.63 6.33
CA PHE A 585 12.95 23.17 7.72
C PHE A 585 13.93 22.02 7.96
N ASP A 586 14.95 22.25 8.77
CA ASP A 586 15.99 21.29 9.11
C ASP A 586 16.04 20.95 10.61
N GLY A 587 15.04 21.37 11.40
CA GLY A 587 15.02 21.13 12.84
C GLY A 587 14.89 19.65 13.24
N GLU A 588 15.29 19.31 14.46
CA GLU A 588 15.01 18.00 15.05
C GLU A 588 13.51 17.85 15.35
N ILE A 589 12.98 16.64 15.17
CA ILE A 589 11.57 16.33 15.43
C ILE A 589 11.48 15.25 16.51
N LYS A 590 10.81 15.55 17.62
CA LYS A 590 10.55 14.60 18.71
C LYS A 590 9.19 13.95 18.52
N LEU A 591 9.09 12.64 18.72
CA LEU A 591 7.83 11.91 18.62
C LEU A 591 7.25 11.51 19.98
N SER A 592 5.93 11.49 20.07
CA SER A 592 5.18 10.99 21.23
C SER A 592 3.93 10.21 20.79
N LEU A 593 3.48 9.30 21.66
CA LEU A 593 2.12 8.74 21.55
C LEU A 593 1.13 9.75 22.12
N LYS A 594 0.06 10.01 21.37
CA LYS A 594 -1.06 10.84 21.79
C LYS A 594 -2.13 9.95 22.41
N ASN A 595 -2.57 10.27 23.63
CA ASN A 595 -3.62 9.53 24.35
C ASN A 595 -3.39 8.00 24.37
N ALA A 596 -2.15 7.58 24.63
CA ALA A 596 -1.76 6.18 24.54
C ALA A 596 -2.61 5.29 25.48
N PRO A 597 -3.21 4.20 24.98
CA PRO A 597 -3.80 3.18 25.85
C PRO A 597 -2.73 2.59 26.78
N GLU A 598 -3.17 2.10 27.95
CA GLU A 598 -2.27 1.55 28.96
C GLU A 598 -1.37 0.43 28.40
N GLY A 599 -0.07 0.51 28.72
CA GLY A 599 0.93 -0.48 28.35
C GLY A 599 1.55 -0.33 26.96
N PHE A 600 1.12 0.64 26.15
CA PHE A 600 1.83 1.02 24.93
C PHE A 600 2.92 2.07 25.23
N LYS A 601 4.09 1.89 24.62
CA LYS A 601 5.20 2.84 24.77
C LYS A 601 6.01 2.97 23.49
N LEU A 602 6.19 4.20 23.02
CA LEU A 602 7.13 4.51 21.96
C LEU A 602 8.53 4.68 22.55
N SER A 603 9.52 4.03 21.96
CA SER A 603 10.93 4.19 22.31
C SER A 603 11.74 4.59 21.07
N GLY A 604 12.74 5.42 21.30
CA GLY A 604 13.52 6.12 20.28
C GLY A 604 13.68 7.60 20.66
N GLY A 605 14.61 8.28 20.00
CA GLY A 605 14.99 9.67 20.25
C GLY A 605 14.21 10.63 19.35
N THR A 606 14.94 11.44 18.59
CA THR A 606 14.40 12.37 17.62
C THR A 606 14.68 11.88 16.19
N ILE A 607 13.89 12.36 15.23
CA ILE A 607 14.35 12.42 13.84
C ILE A 607 15.33 13.58 13.79
N SER A 608 16.60 13.28 13.50
CA SER A 608 17.66 14.29 13.50
C SER A 608 17.49 15.30 12.37
N SER A 609 18.09 16.48 12.52
CA SER A 609 18.16 17.52 11.49
C SER A 609 18.77 17.05 10.17
N GLN A 610 19.60 16.01 10.23
CA GLN A 610 20.36 15.46 9.12
C GLN A 610 19.66 14.28 8.43
N SER A 611 18.46 13.91 8.87
CA SER A 611 17.73 12.76 8.34
C SER A 611 16.26 13.08 8.07
N ASP A 612 15.73 12.48 7.01
CA ASP A 612 14.32 12.52 6.65
C ASP A 612 13.55 11.31 7.18
N GLN A 613 14.20 10.45 7.96
CA GLN A 613 13.55 9.32 8.61
C GLN A 613 14.30 8.87 9.86
N ALA A 614 13.59 8.21 10.79
CA ALA A 614 14.22 7.44 11.85
C ALA A 614 13.38 6.20 12.19
N LYS A 615 14.07 5.15 12.64
CA LYS A 615 13.42 3.97 13.21
C LYS A 615 13.10 4.21 14.68
N PHE A 616 11.91 3.79 15.09
CA PHE A 616 11.46 3.75 16.46
C PHE A 616 11.00 2.34 16.79
N THR A 617 10.69 2.08 18.04
CA THR A 617 9.99 0.84 18.40
C THR A 617 8.77 1.13 19.24
N LEU A 618 7.66 0.46 18.94
CA LEU A 618 6.45 0.48 19.74
C LEU A 618 6.41 -0.78 20.62
N SER A 619 6.53 -0.60 21.93
CA SER A 619 6.25 -1.65 22.92
C SER A 619 4.74 -1.80 23.11
N VAL A 620 4.28 -3.05 23.21
CA VAL A 620 2.86 -3.39 23.40
C VAL A 620 2.62 -4.01 24.78
N PRO A 621 1.39 -3.93 25.33
CA PRO A 621 1.06 -4.52 26.63
C PRO A 621 1.26 -6.04 26.67
N TYR A 622 1.35 -6.58 27.89
CA TYR A 622 1.38 -8.03 28.14
C TYR A 622 0.01 -8.71 27.99
N VAL A 623 -1.05 -7.93 27.81
CA VAL A 623 -2.42 -8.43 27.63
C VAL A 623 -2.77 -8.43 26.15
N PRO A 624 -3.16 -9.59 25.57
CA PRO A 624 -3.63 -9.66 24.19
C PRO A 624 -4.86 -8.78 23.91
N SER A 625 -4.98 -8.37 22.66
CA SER A 625 -6.19 -7.77 22.11
C SER A 625 -7.35 -8.78 22.19
N LYS A 626 -8.47 -8.39 22.81
CA LYS A 626 -9.69 -9.21 22.88
C LYS A 626 -10.46 -9.16 21.56
N GLY A 627 -9.90 -9.75 20.50
CA GLY A 627 -10.55 -9.83 19.18
C GLY A 627 -10.30 -8.62 18.27
N GLU A 628 -10.30 -7.39 18.79
CA GLU A 628 -10.12 -6.16 18.00
C GLU A 628 -8.73 -5.53 18.14
N PRO A 629 -8.11 -5.04 17.04
CA PRO A 629 -6.92 -4.20 17.10
C PRO A 629 -7.14 -2.95 17.97
N ARG A 630 -6.03 -2.37 18.45
CA ARG A 630 -6.03 -1.09 19.16
C ARG A 630 -5.59 0.00 18.19
N GLN A 631 -6.42 1.03 18.05
CA GLN A 631 -6.06 2.23 17.31
C GLN A 631 -5.11 3.09 18.16
N LEU A 632 -4.02 3.56 17.56
CA LEU A 632 -3.08 4.49 18.18
C LEU A 632 -2.98 5.80 17.39
N GLN A 633 -2.56 6.87 18.08
CA GLN A 633 -2.22 8.15 17.46
C GLN A 633 -0.85 8.60 17.94
N LEU A 634 -0.07 9.18 17.03
CA LEU A 634 1.23 9.76 17.32
C LEU A 634 1.26 11.21 16.85
N GLU A 635 2.12 11.99 17.49
CA GLU A 635 2.41 13.37 17.13
C GLU A 635 3.91 13.62 17.14
N GLY A 636 4.36 14.56 16.32
CA GLY A 636 5.72 15.06 16.31
C GLY A 636 5.76 16.53 16.69
N THR A 637 6.76 16.89 17.50
CA THR A 637 6.99 18.26 17.96
C THR A 637 8.38 18.74 17.52
N ALA A 638 8.45 19.97 17.03
CA ALA A 638 9.71 20.63 16.72
C ALA A 638 9.64 22.13 17.00
N THR A 639 10.80 22.77 17.11
CA THR A 639 10.88 24.23 17.24
C THR A 639 11.04 24.85 15.86
N ILE A 640 10.11 25.72 15.48
CA ILE A 640 10.13 26.49 14.24
C ILE A 640 10.08 27.96 14.62
N GLN A 641 11.09 28.73 14.21
CA GLN A 641 11.17 30.18 14.49
C GLN A 641 10.95 30.52 15.98
N GLY A 642 11.49 29.69 16.88
CA GLY A 642 11.38 29.85 18.33
C GLY A 642 10.06 29.36 18.95
N GLN A 643 9.11 28.88 18.16
CA GLN A 643 7.82 28.35 18.63
C GLN A 643 7.76 26.82 18.52
N THR A 644 7.14 26.17 19.50
CA THR A 644 6.88 24.72 19.43
C THR A 644 5.70 24.47 18.49
N VAL A 645 5.94 23.71 17.43
CA VAL A 645 4.93 23.28 16.46
C VAL A 645 4.69 21.77 16.62
N THR A 646 3.42 21.39 16.69
CA THR A 646 2.99 19.99 16.75
C THR A 646 2.29 19.58 15.45
N ARG A 647 2.64 18.41 14.92
CA ARG A 647 2.05 17.81 13.72
C ARG A 647 1.61 16.38 13.99
N PRO A 648 0.44 15.94 13.48
CA PRO A 648 0.05 14.54 13.58
C PRO A 648 1.00 13.67 12.75
N VAL A 649 1.25 12.45 13.22
CA VAL A 649 1.90 11.41 12.41
C VAL A 649 0.82 10.62 11.68
N VAL A 650 0.82 10.70 10.35
CA VAL A 650 -0.16 9.99 9.53
C VAL A 650 0.37 8.57 9.27
N PRO A 651 -0.38 7.50 9.61
CA PRO A 651 0.03 6.15 9.26
C PRO A 651 0.05 5.98 7.73
N ALA A 652 0.97 5.17 7.23
CA ALA A 652 1.15 4.93 5.82
C ALA A 652 1.73 3.54 5.56
N ASP A 653 1.51 3.03 4.36
CA ASP A 653 2.22 1.86 3.85
C ASP A 653 3.20 2.27 2.75
N ASP A 654 4.37 1.65 2.77
CA ASP A 654 5.39 1.77 1.73
C ASP A 654 5.05 0.80 0.57
N MET A 655 4.26 1.29 -0.37
CA MET A 655 3.69 0.54 -1.50
C MET A 655 4.57 0.66 -2.74
N MET A 656 4.75 -0.46 -3.45
CA MET A 656 5.51 -0.50 -4.70
C MET A 656 4.57 -0.38 -5.90
N GLN A 657 4.82 0.60 -6.76
CA GLN A 657 4.22 0.75 -8.08
C GLN A 657 5.07 -0.03 -9.09
N ALA A 658 4.47 -1.02 -9.73
CA ALA A 658 5.20 -1.92 -10.64
C ALA A 658 6.45 -2.47 -9.95
N PHE A 659 7.58 -2.59 -10.64
CA PHE A 659 8.73 -3.35 -10.16
C PHE A 659 9.75 -2.57 -9.30
N GLU A 660 9.64 -1.24 -9.15
CA GLU A 660 10.72 -0.43 -8.57
C GLU A 660 10.29 0.83 -7.79
N TYR A 661 9.28 1.56 -8.26
CA TYR A 661 8.89 2.85 -7.66
C TYR A 661 8.12 2.64 -6.35
N ARG A 662 8.42 3.41 -5.31
CA ARG A 662 7.79 3.27 -4.00
C ARG A 662 7.16 4.56 -3.51
N HIS A 663 6.00 4.42 -2.87
CA HIS A 663 5.15 5.52 -2.43
C HIS A 663 4.74 5.33 -0.98
N LEU A 664 4.77 6.41 -0.21
CA LEU A 664 4.19 6.46 1.13
C LEU A 664 2.69 6.73 1.00
N VAL A 665 1.89 5.67 0.98
CA VAL A 665 0.43 5.76 0.80
C VAL A 665 -0.24 5.90 2.16
N PRO A 666 -0.92 7.02 2.45
CA PRO A 666 -1.58 7.22 3.74
C PRO A 666 -2.70 6.21 4.02
N ALA A 667 -2.80 5.81 5.28
CA ALA A 667 -3.92 5.09 5.87
C ALA A 667 -4.72 6.02 6.80
N GLN A 668 -5.97 5.69 7.06
CA GLN A 668 -6.84 6.41 7.99
C GLN A 668 -6.50 6.09 9.45
N GLU A 669 -6.20 4.82 9.74
CA GLU A 669 -6.01 4.33 11.11
C GLU A 669 -4.66 3.61 11.29
N LEU A 670 -4.02 3.82 12.43
CA LEU A 670 -2.86 3.04 12.88
C LEU A 670 -3.36 1.94 13.81
N ASP A 671 -3.48 0.72 13.28
CA ASP A 671 -4.01 -0.41 14.04
C ASP A 671 -2.91 -1.32 14.57
N VAL A 672 -3.01 -1.67 15.85
CA VAL A 672 -2.06 -2.54 16.54
C VAL A 672 -2.75 -3.75 17.15
N ALA A 673 -2.43 -4.94 16.63
CA ALA A 673 -2.89 -6.21 17.18
C ALA A 673 -1.87 -6.78 18.18
N VAL A 674 -2.28 -6.90 19.45
CA VAL A 674 -1.51 -7.67 20.45
C VAL A 674 -1.99 -9.10 20.40
N LEU A 675 -1.19 -9.97 19.79
CA LEU A 675 -1.60 -11.32 19.42
C LEU A 675 -1.85 -12.19 20.66
N GLY A 676 -3.02 -12.84 20.71
CA GLY A 676 -3.25 -13.96 21.62
C GLY A 676 -2.37 -15.13 21.21
N GLY A 677 -1.83 -15.90 22.17
CA GLY A 677 -0.85 -16.97 21.91
C GLY A 677 -1.30 -18.00 20.87
N GLY A 678 -1.05 -17.73 19.60
CA GLY A 678 -1.40 -18.58 18.47
C GLY A 678 -0.51 -19.81 18.40
N SER A 679 -1.09 -20.97 18.66
CA SER A 679 -0.46 -22.29 18.70
C SER A 679 -0.02 -22.80 17.30
N ARG A 680 0.94 -22.14 16.64
CA ARG A 680 1.63 -22.73 15.46
C ARG A 680 3.00 -23.31 15.78
N PHE A 681 3.64 -22.80 16.83
CA PHE A 681 4.93 -23.29 17.33
C PHE A 681 4.77 -24.07 18.63
N GLN A 682 3.66 -24.79 18.86
CA GLN A 682 3.66 -25.79 19.93
C GLN A 682 4.42 -27.02 19.47
N PRO A 683 5.58 -27.34 20.06
CA PRO A 683 6.33 -28.53 19.70
C PRO A 683 5.53 -29.75 20.12
N LYS A 684 5.54 -30.78 19.28
CA LYS A 684 4.86 -32.05 19.59
C LYS A 684 5.56 -32.81 20.73
N THR A 685 6.84 -32.52 20.96
CA THR A 685 7.66 -33.13 22.01
C THR A 685 7.64 -32.28 23.28
N GLU A 686 7.61 -32.93 24.44
CA GLU A 686 7.74 -32.28 25.75
C GLU A 686 9.02 -31.45 25.86
N VAL A 687 10.16 -32.00 25.42
CA VAL A 687 11.44 -31.27 25.36
C VAL A 687 11.31 -29.96 24.58
N GLY A 688 10.75 -30.01 23.37
CA GLY A 688 10.49 -28.82 22.59
C GLY A 688 9.59 -27.81 23.30
N ARG A 689 8.51 -28.26 23.97
CA ARG A 689 7.60 -27.38 24.73
C ARG A 689 8.33 -26.68 25.88
N VAL A 690 9.15 -27.42 26.62
CA VAL A 690 10.00 -26.88 27.69
C VAL A 690 11.00 -25.87 27.13
N THR A 691 11.67 -26.18 26.01
CA THR A 691 12.59 -25.27 25.32
C THR A 691 11.89 -23.97 24.92
N LEU A 692 10.71 -24.02 24.29
CA LEU A 692 9.99 -22.82 23.86
C LEU A 692 9.44 -21.99 25.02
N LYS A 693 8.97 -22.64 26.10
CA LYS A 693 8.55 -21.94 27.31
C LYS A 693 9.73 -21.23 27.98
N ALA A 694 10.89 -21.89 28.08
CA ALA A 694 12.12 -21.29 28.62
C ALA A 694 12.61 -20.12 27.75
N VAL A 695 12.65 -20.31 26.42
CA VAL A 695 13.00 -19.25 25.45
C VAL A 695 12.06 -18.05 25.56
N GLY A 696 10.75 -18.28 25.68
CA GLY A 696 9.76 -17.22 25.85
C GLY A 696 9.94 -16.44 27.16
N ALA A 697 10.24 -17.14 28.27
CA ALA A 697 10.52 -16.50 29.56
C ALA A 697 11.78 -15.63 29.51
N VAL A 698 12.86 -16.13 28.88
CA VAL A 698 14.09 -15.34 28.70
C VAL A 698 13.82 -14.11 27.84
N ALA A 699 13.11 -14.24 26.71
CA ALA A 699 12.74 -13.11 25.86
C ALA A 699 11.90 -12.07 26.62
N ALA A 700 10.92 -12.50 27.42
CA ALA A 700 10.10 -11.61 28.24
C ALA A 700 10.94 -10.79 29.25
N SER A 701 12.02 -11.38 29.77
CA SER A 701 12.92 -10.72 30.74
C SER A 701 13.92 -9.73 30.12
N MET A 702 14.15 -9.77 28.80
CA MET A 702 15.18 -8.94 28.16
C MET A 702 14.88 -7.45 28.29
N LYS A 703 15.87 -6.69 28.79
CA LYS A 703 15.86 -5.23 28.90
C LYS A 703 17.18 -4.65 28.41
N VAL A 704 17.13 -3.52 27.72
CA VAL A 704 18.33 -2.77 27.36
C VAL A 704 18.68 -1.84 28.50
N GLU A 705 19.95 -1.84 28.89
CA GLU A 705 20.56 -0.94 29.86
C GLU A 705 21.56 -0.06 29.11
N ALA A 706 21.13 1.17 28.83
CA ALA A 706 21.90 2.14 28.07
C ALA A 706 21.66 3.54 28.62
N ASP A 707 22.71 4.38 28.51
CA ASP A 707 22.54 5.82 28.56
C ASP A 707 21.61 6.27 27.43
N ASN A 708 20.90 7.38 27.65
CA ASN A 708 19.96 7.93 26.68
C ASN A 708 20.28 9.42 26.44
N PRO A 709 21.00 9.78 25.36
CA PRO A 709 21.49 8.91 24.28
C PRO A 709 22.78 8.14 24.64
N LEU A 710 22.99 7.01 23.96
CA LEU A 710 24.25 6.26 23.99
C LEU A 710 25.32 7.00 23.17
N LYS A 711 26.42 7.40 23.80
CA LYS A 711 27.51 8.15 23.16
C LYS A 711 28.53 7.22 22.51
N ILE A 712 28.53 7.11 21.19
CA ILE A 712 29.41 6.19 20.45
C ILE A 712 30.63 6.97 19.92
N PRO A 713 31.86 6.67 20.36
CA PRO A 713 33.05 7.38 19.88
C PRO A 713 33.39 7.00 18.43
N THR A 714 33.69 8.01 17.61
CA THR A 714 34.14 7.83 16.23
C THR A 714 35.43 7.00 16.20
N GLY A 715 35.47 5.89 15.45
CA GLY A 715 36.63 4.99 15.40
C GLY A 715 36.82 4.10 16.64
N GLY A 716 35.94 4.20 17.65
CA GLY A 716 36.02 3.43 18.88
C GLY A 716 34.95 2.35 19.00
N ALA A 717 34.88 1.74 20.18
CA ALA A 717 33.85 0.77 20.53
C ALA A 717 33.27 1.04 21.92
N ILE A 718 31.97 0.81 22.11
CA ILE A 718 31.26 1.01 23.38
C ILE A 718 30.37 -0.19 23.70
N PRO A 719 30.33 -0.68 24.96
CA PRO A 719 29.42 -1.76 25.34
C PRO A 719 27.98 -1.26 25.46
N LEU A 720 27.04 -2.05 24.94
CA LEU A 720 25.60 -1.94 25.18
C LEU A 720 25.14 -3.16 25.97
N ARG A 721 24.65 -2.97 27.20
CA ARG A 721 24.24 -4.08 28.07
C ARG A 721 22.78 -4.44 27.81
N VAL A 722 22.51 -5.74 27.69
CA VAL A 722 21.16 -6.32 27.65
C VAL A 722 21.01 -7.28 28.82
N SER A 723 20.24 -6.91 29.83
CA SER A 723 19.93 -7.81 30.94
C SER A 723 18.84 -8.80 30.56
N MET A 724 19.00 -10.05 31.00
CA MET A 724 18.03 -11.13 30.78
C MET A 724 18.21 -12.26 31.79
N ALA A 725 17.15 -13.02 32.04
CA ALA A 725 17.23 -14.25 32.81
C ALA A 725 18.18 -15.25 32.15
N LYS A 726 18.87 -16.05 32.97
CA LYS A 726 19.83 -17.07 32.49
C LYS A 726 19.14 -18.03 31.53
N ALA A 727 19.60 -18.05 30.29
CA ALA A 727 19.13 -19.00 29.29
C ALA A 727 19.65 -20.41 29.63
N PRO A 728 18.86 -21.48 29.42
CA PRO A 728 19.36 -22.84 29.50
C PRO A 728 20.54 -23.07 28.55
N GLU A 729 21.52 -23.91 28.90
CA GLU A 729 22.75 -24.11 28.11
C GLU A 729 22.50 -24.56 26.66
N PHE A 730 21.38 -25.26 26.42
CA PHE A 730 20.96 -25.70 25.09
C PHE A 730 20.31 -24.59 24.23
N VAL A 731 20.10 -23.39 24.77
CA VAL A 731 19.53 -22.24 24.06
C VAL A 731 20.62 -21.21 23.79
N LYS A 732 21.05 -21.10 22.53
CA LYS A 732 21.97 -20.03 22.09
C LYS A 732 21.18 -18.87 21.50
N ILE A 733 21.17 -17.75 22.21
CA ILE A 733 20.54 -16.50 21.77
C ILE A 733 21.58 -15.67 21.01
N GLN A 734 21.20 -15.17 19.84
CA GLN A 734 21.99 -14.25 19.02
C GLN A 734 21.31 -12.88 18.98
N PHE A 735 22.13 -11.85 18.76
CA PHE A 735 21.71 -10.46 18.68
C PHE A 735 22.25 -9.84 17.39
N GLU A 736 21.44 -8.99 16.77
CA GLU A 736 21.85 -8.17 15.63
C GLU A 736 21.19 -6.80 15.69
N LEU A 737 21.72 -5.85 14.92
CA LEU A 737 21.04 -4.58 14.67
C LEU A 737 20.13 -4.72 13.45
N GLU A 738 18.89 -4.21 13.53
CA GLU A 738 17.95 -4.18 12.40
C GLU A 738 18.17 -2.93 11.54
N ASP A 739 18.65 -3.11 10.30
CA ASP A 739 19.14 -2.08 9.38
C ASP A 739 19.96 -0.99 10.10
N PRO A 740 21.15 -1.35 10.62
CA PRO A 740 21.98 -0.41 11.34
C PRO A 740 22.38 0.78 10.45
N PRO A 741 22.57 1.97 11.04
CA PRO A 741 23.20 3.09 10.35
C PRO A 741 24.56 2.68 9.76
N ALA A 742 24.91 3.26 8.61
CA ALA A 742 26.19 3.01 7.98
C ALA A 742 27.34 3.25 8.97
N GLY A 743 28.24 2.28 9.09
CA GLY A 743 29.39 2.35 9.99
C GLY A 743 29.16 1.91 11.44
N ILE A 744 27.94 1.62 11.86
CA ILE A 744 27.68 1.06 13.21
C ILE A 744 27.40 -0.44 13.10
N ALA A 745 28.09 -1.25 13.90
CA ALA A 745 27.89 -2.70 13.92
C ALA A 745 28.14 -3.29 15.32
N ILE A 746 27.56 -4.46 15.58
CA ILE A 746 27.95 -5.28 16.74
C ILE A 746 29.24 -6.03 16.37
N GLN A 747 30.35 -5.65 17.01
CA GLN A 747 31.66 -6.26 16.82
C GLN A 747 31.78 -7.58 17.58
N LYS A 748 31.27 -7.62 18.82
CA LYS A 748 31.40 -8.77 19.70
C LYS A 748 30.21 -8.87 20.66
N ILE A 749 29.84 -10.09 21.03
CA ILE A 749 28.85 -10.37 22.06
C ILE A 749 29.55 -11.14 23.17
N THR A 750 29.52 -10.61 24.40
CA THR A 750 30.15 -11.23 25.58
C THR A 750 29.10 -11.58 26.64
N PRO A 751 29.12 -12.80 27.22
CA PRO A 751 28.28 -13.12 28.37
C PRO A 751 28.61 -12.21 29.56
N ALA A 752 27.58 -11.76 30.27
CA ALA A 752 27.68 -11.00 31.51
C ALA A 752 26.88 -11.70 32.63
N ARG A 753 27.12 -11.34 33.90
CA ARG A 753 26.52 -12.01 35.08
C ARG A 753 24.99 -12.13 35.00
N ASP A 754 24.32 -11.09 34.51
CA ASP A 754 22.85 -11.00 34.41
C ASP A 754 22.39 -10.70 32.97
N GLY A 755 23.14 -11.13 31.96
CA GLY A 755 22.76 -10.97 30.55
C GLY A 755 23.92 -11.03 29.56
N VAL A 756 23.94 -10.12 28.59
CA VAL A 756 25.01 -10.00 27.58
C VAL A 756 25.45 -8.55 27.40
N GLU A 757 26.67 -8.36 26.96
CA GLU A 757 27.19 -7.08 26.47
C GLU A 757 27.41 -7.18 24.96
N LEU A 758 26.86 -6.21 24.24
CA LEU A 758 27.02 -6.04 22.80
C LEU A 758 28.06 -4.93 22.59
N LEU A 759 29.27 -5.29 22.18
CA LEU A 759 30.30 -4.32 21.86
C LEU A 759 29.98 -3.69 20.50
N LEU A 760 29.55 -2.44 20.50
CA LEU A 760 29.23 -1.68 19.29
C LEU A 760 30.48 -0.98 18.79
N SER A 761 30.85 -1.21 17.54
CA SER A 761 31.96 -0.54 16.86
C SER A 761 31.45 0.55 15.91
N CYS A 762 32.27 1.57 15.70
CA CYS A 762 31.96 2.72 14.84
C CYS A 762 33.07 2.95 13.80
N ASP A 763 32.73 2.79 12.52
CA ASP A 763 33.62 3.02 11.38
C ASP A 763 33.71 4.54 11.07
N PRO A 764 34.88 5.17 11.30
CA PRO A 764 35.02 6.62 11.21
C PRO A 764 34.84 7.16 9.79
N ASP A 765 35.01 6.34 8.76
CA ASP A 765 34.88 6.75 7.37
C ASP A 765 33.41 6.87 6.93
N LYS A 766 32.47 6.33 7.73
CA LYS A 766 31.04 6.24 7.39
C LYS A 766 30.13 7.03 8.32
N VAL A 767 30.67 7.58 9.41
CA VAL A 767 29.92 8.36 10.38
C VAL A 767 30.49 9.76 10.53
N LYS A 768 29.71 10.68 11.09
CA LYS A 768 30.18 12.03 11.42
C LYS A 768 29.89 12.35 12.89
N PRO A 769 30.80 13.01 13.62
CA PRO A 769 30.49 13.54 14.95
C PRO A 769 29.21 14.39 14.94
N GLY A 770 28.38 14.23 15.97
CA GLY A 770 27.06 14.87 16.09
C GLY A 770 25.93 14.12 15.36
N GLN A 771 26.22 13.07 14.60
CA GLN A 771 25.18 12.24 13.99
C GLN A 771 24.36 11.55 15.08
N LYS A 772 23.02 11.70 14.99
CA LYS A 772 22.06 11.09 15.92
C LYS A 772 21.12 10.13 15.19
N GLY A 773 20.63 9.14 15.92
CA GLY A 773 19.63 8.21 15.43
C GLY A 773 19.20 7.21 16.49
N ASN A 774 18.62 6.10 16.05
CA ASN A 774 18.17 5.02 16.93
C ASN A 774 18.72 3.67 16.47
N LEU A 775 19.24 2.90 17.41
CA LEU A 775 19.63 1.51 17.22
C LEU A 775 18.49 0.58 17.64
N VAL A 776 18.11 -0.34 16.76
CA VAL A 776 17.11 -1.37 17.06
C VAL A 776 17.81 -2.71 17.14
N VAL A 777 17.77 -3.34 18.31
CA VAL A 777 18.40 -4.65 18.55
C VAL A 777 17.34 -5.74 18.45
N ALA A 778 17.57 -6.70 17.56
CA ALA A 778 16.76 -7.92 17.43
C ALA A 778 17.48 -9.11 18.05
N SER A 779 16.72 -9.96 18.73
CA SER A 779 17.21 -11.23 19.28
C SER A 779 16.55 -12.42 18.60
N PHE A 780 17.32 -13.49 18.38
CA PHE A 780 16.83 -14.70 17.72
C PHE A 780 17.61 -15.95 18.16
N VAL A 781 17.05 -17.13 17.90
CA VAL A 781 17.74 -18.42 18.07
C VAL A 781 17.94 -19.05 16.70
N GLN A 782 19.12 -19.61 16.45
CA GLN A 782 19.37 -20.45 15.29
C GLN A 782 19.18 -21.92 15.66
N ARG A 783 18.34 -22.64 14.90
CA ARG A 783 18.16 -24.08 15.04
C ARG A 783 18.70 -24.80 13.80
N ALA A 784 19.57 -25.79 14.02
CA ALA A 784 19.95 -26.73 12.97
C ALA A 784 18.71 -27.56 12.57
N ARG A 785 18.42 -27.66 11.26
CA ARG A 785 17.38 -28.58 10.78
C ARG A 785 17.86 -30.03 10.96
N PRO A 786 16.95 -30.99 11.26
CA PRO A 786 17.25 -32.40 11.11
C PRO A 786 17.75 -32.69 9.69
N ALA A 787 18.73 -33.57 9.54
CA ALA A 787 19.37 -33.88 8.26
C ALA A 787 18.43 -34.66 7.32
N ASP A 788 17.52 -33.97 6.64
CA ASP A 788 16.74 -34.55 5.53
C ASP A 788 17.45 -34.29 4.20
N LYS A 789 17.71 -35.38 3.45
CA LYS A 789 18.67 -35.46 2.32
C LYS A 789 18.31 -34.69 1.03
N ASN A 790 17.30 -33.82 1.00
CA ASN A 790 16.83 -33.24 -0.29
C ASN A 790 16.29 -31.80 -0.26
N ALA A 791 16.65 -30.97 0.73
CA ALA A 791 16.33 -29.54 0.69
C ALA A 791 17.62 -28.71 0.70
N SER A 792 17.80 -27.85 -0.31
CA SER A 792 18.73 -26.73 -0.20
C SER A 792 18.38 -25.90 1.04
N THR A 793 19.38 -25.29 1.68
CA THR A 793 19.34 -24.15 2.63
C THR A 793 19.66 -24.43 4.11
N GLY A 794 20.38 -23.46 4.72
CA GLY A 794 21.05 -23.51 6.02
C GLY A 794 20.15 -23.35 7.27
N PRO A 795 20.69 -22.85 8.41
CA PRO A 795 20.02 -22.88 9.70
C PRO A 795 18.71 -22.07 9.73
N VAL A 796 17.71 -22.53 10.50
CA VAL A 796 16.43 -21.83 10.66
C VAL A 796 16.55 -20.79 11.77
N ARG A 797 16.27 -19.54 11.44
CA ARG A 797 16.22 -18.41 12.37
C ARG A 797 14.83 -18.29 12.99
N LEU A 798 14.76 -18.28 14.32
CA LEU A 798 13.54 -18.07 15.09
C LEU A 798 13.63 -16.72 15.82
N PRO A 799 12.88 -15.69 15.40
CA PRO A 799 12.89 -14.40 16.08
C PRO A 799 12.29 -14.52 17.49
N LEU A 800 12.98 -13.95 18.48
CA LEU A 800 12.56 -13.94 19.88
C LEU A 800 11.85 -12.65 20.24
N LYS A 801 12.60 -11.53 20.22
CA LYS A 801 12.14 -10.21 20.65
C LYS A 801 12.97 -9.13 19.98
N THR A 802 12.30 -8.10 19.48
CA THR A 802 12.92 -6.82 19.17
C THR A 802 12.87 -5.96 20.44
N LEU A 803 14.01 -5.40 20.82
CA LEU A 803 14.18 -4.61 22.02
C LEU A 803 13.77 -3.15 21.77
N PRO A 804 13.41 -2.37 22.81
CA PRO A 804 13.19 -0.94 22.68
C PRO A 804 14.36 -0.24 21.98
N ALA A 805 14.06 0.65 21.05
CA ALA A 805 15.05 1.42 20.31
C ALA A 805 15.92 2.26 21.25
N VAL A 806 17.23 2.26 21.00
CA VAL A 806 18.24 2.94 21.80
C VAL A 806 18.71 4.17 21.04
N PRO A 807 18.42 5.39 21.52
CA PRO A 807 18.94 6.60 20.90
C PRO A 807 20.47 6.64 21.03
N TYR A 808 21.14 7.08 19.96
CA TYR A 808 22.60 7.23 19.96
C TYR A 808 23.01 8.61 19.46
N GLU A 809 24.22 9.02 19.85
CA GLU A 809 24.93 10.18 19.33
C GLU A 809 26.39 9.78 19.06
N ILE A 810 26.88 10.08 17.85
CA ILE A 810 28.29 9.92 17.53
C ILE A 810 29.07 11.07 18.17
N VAL A 811 30.04 10.74 19.03
CA VAL A 811 30.94 11.72 19.63
C VAL A 811 32.32 11.65 19.00
N ALA A 812 33.12 12.72 19.16
CA ALA A 812 34.51 12.72 18.73
C ALA A 812 35.25 11.52 19.37
N GLY A 813 36.09 10.85 18.57
CA GLY A 813 36.92 9.76 19.06
C GLY A 813 37.98 10.27 20.06
N PRO A 814 38.55 9.37 20.87
CA PRO A 814 39.68 9.68 21.74
C PRO A 814 40.95 10.04 20.95
#